data_AF-A0A1Y6LKT7-F1
#
_entry.id   AF-A0A1Y6LKT7-F1
#
_cell.length_a   1.000
_cell.length_b   1.000
_cell.length_c   1.000
_cell.angle_alpha   90.00
_cell.angle_beta   90.00
_cell.angle_gamma   90.00
#
_symmetry.space_group_name_H-M   'P 1'
#
loop_
_entity.id
_entity.type
_entity.pdbx_description
1 polymer ?
#
loop_
_entity_poly.entity_id
_entity_poly.type
_entity_poly.pdbx_seq_one_letter_code
_entity_poly.pdbx_strand_id
1 'polypeptide(L)'
;MADAMSLDIDSSDLELVQEEEWDNPYKPSAKSGEQMAKRFQDNQAEDRPLSKKAARSVTFQYGSPSNMTQQRRTEVVWDAFCGTVKHDISKGPDGETLLRFLDTIARRTVPSIRGKTIPSFSTIRNVHTVLIQLLTFRHEGWKLSSTWRLRIKAHLDDLVRRKLLHRGLWIKKQWVSYRLILRMANAWLRKAFLRGCINWDRHLHCLLYVLLLAATGMRPGDLTRSGGYKGVEWLPWEDLELDLRPDRLDLAAVEDLTVQDLRLKITLKYCKGKKSDNGADVVKYVDPMDSAENNSTCLVKLLVVTALRHGRVSSTTIEDLLAQAAQRTDGKVIWKYPKQPVLFAMGGSGKPLRYDAPVDLAVMRSALRAIATNAGVVDAHTIQLYDIRRGMIRAGAHVADSVKGIAGRAAASIAGHSVQALNDGLTAMYAGHVQTAVYNKIAADALPDRLAPRTDPSVFSVRTTVMPSQIASYKQKHPGVSTDDARRAIVLAITSDPNRAWASDANSPNLLHQPLPSVSTPSVPRRAPPSHPRRRTAILPTPDSLPPGRSAAALTATPSPHPQRPFDHASAVGAYPPPPTVALHSAEALDDETPGPYFVRGAGPKRQRLNTDENMKQSDLFSPAPPPVDATQALPHSPSSPPASDLLPELDPQLDDAGLEMLVGTIVQTSADEDTSLAKADDASGDENDDEDDDTLFGLALGETVDDPSDEQNPAGQDPLLLVGNAFVTKLATINTYLDQGNEGAQRTDPPATGNSRDPPTQYFFTCPVCDRVSNSFLKWVRHSMNCTVQERNAKTVPCQYKGCDALFTSPLREIYHRTSIHEWEPVPCTACPPDQQHVLYDTRHKLDYHQEIGHPEQELSCPIESRCHKGPFASLSLLRGHLNKDHWIPLQSQQMDDLAALPPYVDYHCPLPQCDGKEPYADAQSLRRHLAGWEHELDQGAIEALRPRKEFKNPRAKHEVYCPEPKCIDTEPFLDKTKLRQHLTGPQHKLSQDIVDGMLGVAKPRPKAPPLSDLHCPQPECVGKEAFDDKAKLRNHLSGEAHHLPHAKINSLIGAAVPRKKPAFDLHCPLPTCAGKKAWPAKSKLRRHLESSEHFLTPEDVDKMLGVAATKKRRKKPQGKGQGSTTGTGTIAGTDDNDADDDGSDVDE
;
A
#
# COMPACT_ATOMS: atom_id res chain seq x y z
N MET A 1 78.33 25.63 -18.93
CA MET A 1 77.93 25.98 -20.31
C MET A 1 77.39 24.72 -20.98
N ALA A 2 76.08 24.63 -21.15
CA ALA A 2 75.39 23.60 -21.91
C ALA A 2 73.98 24.13 -22.18
N ASP A 3 73.71 24.56 -23.41
CA ASP A 3 72.40 25.03 -23.86
C ASP A 3 71.60 23.87 -24.48
N ALA A 4 70.32 23.77 -24.14
CA ALA A 4 69.41 22.76 -24.71
C ALA A 4 67.92 23.14 -24.55
N MET A 5 67.53 24.27 -25.17
CA MET A 5 66.19 24.57 -25.70
C MET A 5 64.95 23.97 -25.02
N SER A 6 64.18 24.83 -24.34
CA SER A 6 62.71 24.71 -24.26
C SER A 6 62.07 25.97 -24.85
N LEU A 7 61.67 25.92 -26.12
CA LEU A 7 60.86 26.96 -26.76
C LEU A 7 59.37 26.63 -26.58
N ASP A 8 58.83 26.99 -25.42
CA ASP A 8 57.38 27.19 -25.31
C ASP A 8 57.04 28.47 -26.11
N ILE A 9 56.16 28.32 -27.11
CA ILE A 9 55.61 29.46 -27.85
C ILE A 9 54.42 29.96 -27.04
N ASP A 10 54.54 31.18 -26.49
CA ASP A 10 53.48 31.77 -25.67
C ASP A 10 52.26 32.15 -26.54
N SER A 11 51.09 32.15 -25.92
CA SER A 11 49.80 32.39 -26.59
C SER A 11 49.48 33.90 -26.77
N SER A 12 50.48 34.77 -26.59
CA SER A 12 50.36 36.23 -26.58
C SER A 12 50.24 36.88 -27.95
N ASP A 13 50.87 36.29 -28.97
CA ASP A 13 51.19 37.00 -30.22
C ASP A 13 50.04 36.99 -31.26
N LEU A 14 48.82 36.69 -30.81
CA LEU A 14 47.60 36.94 -31.57
C LEU A 14 47.09 38.36 -31.29
N GLU A 15 47.63 39.33 -32.04
CA GLU A 15 47.08 40.68 -32.11
C GLU A 15 45.64 40.64 -32.65
N LEU A 16 44.68 40.53 -31.73
CA LEU A 16 43.26 40.74 -32.05
C LEU A 16 43.07 42.21 -32.40
N VAL A 17 42.71 42.45 -33.66
CA VAL A 17 42.29 43.75 -34.19
C VAL A 17 41.28 44.37 -33.22
N GLN A 18 41.44 45.67 -32.95
CA GLN A 18 40.47 46.45 -32.17
C GLN A 18 39.17 46.57 -32.96
N GLU A 19 38.28 45.59 -32.83
CA GLU A 19 36.87 45.75 -33.18
C GLU A 19 36.30 46.88 -32.33
N GLU A 20 35.74 47.90 -32.98
CA GLU A 20 35.29 49.13 -32.31
C GLU A 20 34.28 48.79 -31.20
N GLU A 21 34.48 49.38 -30.01
CA GLU A 21 33.69 49.08 -28.82
C GLU A 21 32.25 49.63 -28.94
N TRP A 22 31.40 48.92 -29.68
CA TRP A 22 29.96 49.15 -29.71
C TRP A 22 29.43 49.04 -28.27
N ASP A 23 28.76 50.10 -27.81
CA ASP A 23 28.12 50.19 -26.50
C ASP A 23 27.06 49.09 -26.34
N ASN A 24 27.51 47.93 -25.87
CA ASN A 24 26.66 46.77 -25.67
C ASN A 24 25.94 46.93 -24.31
N PRO A 25 24.62 47.20 -24.28
CA PRO A 25 23.88 47.33 -23.02
C PRO A 25 23.84 46.01 -22.24
N TYR A 26 24.24 44.90 -22.86
CA TYR A 26 24.51 43.62 -22.24
C TYR A 26 26.03 43.42 -22.03
N LYS A 27 26.67 44.26 -21.21
CA LYS A 27 27.88 43.89 -20.46
C LYS A 27 27.43 43.11 -19.21
N PRO A 28 27.27 41.77 -19.25
CA PRO A 28 26.76 41.00 -18.11
C PRO A 28 27.72 41.18 -16.93
N SER A 29 27.20 41.65 -15.79
CA SER A 29 27.93 42.10 -14.60
C SER A 29 29.37 41.56 -14.50
N ALA A 30 30.34 42.28 -15.08
CA ALA A 30 31.69 41.76 -15.31
C ALA A 30 32.34 41.30 -14.00
N LYS A 31 32.16 42.10 -12.94
CA LYS A 31 32.46 41.83 -11.52
C LYS A 31 32.04 40.44 -11.03
N SER A 32 30.95 39.85 -11.52
CA SER A 32 30.50 38.49 -11.15
C SER A 32 31.33 37.40 -11.84
N GLY A 33 31.67 37.60 -13.12
CA GLY A 33 32.60 36.75 -13.85
C GLY A 33 34.03 36.85 -13.29
N GLU A 34 34.50 38.07 -13.03
CA GLU A 34 35.78 38.37 -12.38
C GLU A 34 35.89 37.73 -10.98
N GLN A 35 34.87 37.89 -10.13
CA GLN A 35 34.86 37.25 -8.80
C GLN A 35 34.86 35.72 -8.89
N MET A 36 34.19 35.13 -9.88
CA MET A 36 34.21 33.69 -10.08
C MET A 36 35.56 33.19 -10.63
N ALA A 37 36.14 33.92 -11.59
CA ALA A 37 37.47 33.64 -12.13
C ALA A 37 38.55 33.75 -11.05
N LYS A 38 38.52 34.83 -10.24
CA LYS A 38 39.40 35.00 -9.09
C LYS A 38 39.23 33.84 -8.09
N ARG A 39 38.01 33.43 -7.75
CA ARG A 39 37.79 32.26 -6.89
C ARG A 39 38.38 30.97 -7.46
N PHE A 40 38.35 30.75 -8.77
CA PHE A 40 39.01 29.59 -9.39
C PHE A 40 40.54 29.71 -9.41
N GLN A 41 41.10 30.91 -9.38
CA GLN A 41 42.54 31.14 -9.22
C GLN A 41 42.96 30.93 -7.75
N ASP A 42 42.29 31.60 -6.81
CA ASP A 42 42.53 31.52 -5.36
C ASP A 42 42.45 30.06 -4.85
N ASN A 43 41.52 29.25 -5.36
CA ASN A 43 41.33 27.85 -4.96
C ASN A 43 42.00 26.82 -5.91
N GLN A 44 42.78 27.26 -6.92
CA GLN A 44 43.28 26.37 -7.98
C GLN A 44 44.10 25.18 -7.45
N ALA A 45 44.81 25.38 -6.33
CA ALA A 45 45.61 24.34 -5.67
C ALA A 45 44.77 23.17 -5.12
N GLU A 46 43.52 23.40 -4.72
CA GLU A 46 42.57 22.38 -4.26
C GLU A 46 41.68 21.87 -5.40
N ASP A 47 41.16 22.79 -6.24
CA ASP A 47 40.26 22.44 -7.33
C ASP A 47 40.93 21.57 -8.40
N ARG A 48 42.23 21.77 -8.69
CA ARG A 48 42.97 20.98 -9.70
C ARG A 48 43.12 19.50 -9.32
N PRO A 49 43.57 19.10 -8.11
CA PRO A 49 43.58 17.69 -7.71
C PRO A 49 42.16 17.13 -7.50
N LEU A 50 41.21 17.92 -6.98
CA LEU A 50 39.82 17.46 -6.79
C LEU A 50 39.12 17.17 -8.12
N SER A 51 39.18 18.09 -9.09
CA SER A 51 38.62 17.89 -10.45
C SER A 51 39.28 16.74 -11.19
N LYS A 52 40.62 16.61 -11.13
CA LYS A 52 41.36 15.49 -11.74
C LYS A 52 41.00 14.14 -11.10
N LYS A 53 40.74 14.11 -9.80
CA LYS A 53 40.23 12.92 -9.08
C LYS A 53 38.78 12.62 -9.46
N ALA A 54 37.92 13.65 -9.52
CA ALA A 54 36.53 13.53 -9.91
C ALA A 54 36.40 12.95 -11.33
N ALA A 55 37.08 13.55 -12.31
CA ALA A 55 37.12 13.09 -13.70
C ALA A 55 37.56 11.61 -13.83
N ARG A 56 38.61 11.21 -13.09
CA ARG A 56 39.08 9.81 -13.04
C ARG A 56 38.14 8.86 -12.30
N SER A 57 37.19 9.37 -11.52
CA SER A 57 36.20 8.58 -10.76
C SER A 57 34.82 8.51 -11.42
N VAL A 58 34.61 9.17 -12.56
CA VAL A 58 33.35 9.07 -13.31
C VAL A 58 33.18 7.63 -13.80
N THR A 59 31.99 7.07 -13.58
CA THR A 59 31.62 5.74 -14.07
C THR A 59 30.36 5.84 -14.93
N PHE A 60 30.11 4.83 -15.76
CA PHE A 60 28.92 4.77 -16.61
C PHE A 60 27.65 4.37 -15.82
N GLN A 61 27.35 5.09 -14.73
CA GLN A 61 26.20 4.84 -13.86
C GLN A 61 25.51 6.16 -13.51
N TYR A 62 24.35 6.43 -14.13
CA TYR A 62 23.63 7.69 -13.98
C TYR A 62 22.10 7.53 -14.07
N GLY A 63 21.37 8.55 -13.58
CA GLY A 63 19.91 8.54 -13.52
C GLY A 63 19.37 7.69 -12.37
N SER A 64 18.23 7.01 -12.59
CA SER A 64 17.60 6.20 -11.53
C SER A 64 18.43 4.96 -11.15
N PRO A 65 18.33 4.43 -9.92
CA PRO A 65 18.95 3.15 -9.55
C PRO A 65 18.55 1.98 -10.46
N SER A 66 17.35 2.01 -11.06
CA SER A 66 16.93 1.03 -12.06
C SER A 66 17.68 1.21 -13.39
N ASN A 67 18.01 2.45 -13.78
CA ASN A 67 18.82 2.73 -14.97
C ASN A 67 20.26 2.30 -14.73
N MET A 68 20.85 2.65 -13.58
CA MET A 68 22.19 2.22 -13.16
C MET A 68 22.32 0.69 -13.13
N THR A 69 21.30 -0.01 -12.61
CA THR A 69 21.24 -1.48 -12.64
C THR A 69 21.18 -2.02 -14.07
N GLN A 70 20.47 -1.36 -14.99
CA GLN A 70 20.44 -1.75 -16.40
C GLN A 70 21.76 -1.43 -17.13
N GLN A 71 22.39 -0.29 -16.84
CA GLN A 71 23.70 0.11 -17.37
C GLN A 71 24.76 -0.95 -16.99
N ARG A 72 24.90 -1.24 -15.70
CA ARG A 72 25.81 -2.27 -15.19
C ARG A 72 25.48 -3.68 -15.72
N ARG A 73 24.20 -4.01 -15.93
CA ARG A 73 23.81 -5.30 -16.57
C ARG A 73 24.21 -5.35 -18.04
N THR A 74 24.01 -4.26 -18.79
CA THR A 74 24.40 -4.17 -20.21
C THR A 74 25.91 -4.27 -20.34
N GLU A 75 26.63 -3.58 -19.47
CA GLU A 75 28.09 -3.62 -19.35
C GLU A 75 28.63 -5.04 -19.11
N VAL A 76 28.20 -5.71 -18.04
CA VAL A 76 28.67 -7.08 -17.72
C VAL A 76 28.34 -8.09 -18.82
N VAL A 77 27.19 -7.96 -19.49
CA VAL A 77 26.79 -8.86 -20.58
C VAL A 77 27.53 -8.55 -21.89
N TRP A 78 27.90 -7.29 -22.13
CA TRP A 78 28.76 -6.88 -23.24
C TRP A 78 30.20 -7.38 -23.06
N ASP A 79 30.79 -7.18 -21.88
CA ASP A 79 32.17 -7.58 -21.59
C ASP A 79 32.33 -9.11 -21.67
N ALA A 80 31.33 -9.86 -21.16
CA ALA A 80 31.27 -11.31 -21.33
C ALA A 80 31.16 -11.73 -22.81
N PHE A 81 30.39 -11.01 -23.62
CA PHE A 81 30.29 -11.26 -25.06
C PHE A 81 31.62 -10.99 -25.77
N CYS A 82 32.28 -9.87 -25.50
CA CYS A 82 33.61 -9.56 -26.04
C CYS A 82 34.61 -10.68 -25.76
N GLY A 83 34.61 -11.24 -24.55
CA GLY A 83 35.40 -12.42 -24.22
C GLY A 83 35.13 -13.63 -25.12
N THR A 84 33.86 -13.92 -25.45
CA THR A 84 33.49 -15.04 -26.34
C THR A 84 33.88 -14.83 -27.81
N VAL A 85 33.87 -13.59 -28.31
CA VAL A 85 34.30 -13.26 -29.69
C VAL A 85 35.76 -12.84 -29.80
N LYS A 86 36.51 -12.85 -28.68
CA LYS A 86 37.89 -12.35 -28.55
C LYS A 86 38.05 -10.88 -28.99
N HIS A 87 37.02 -10.06 -28.80
CA HIS A 87 37.09 -8.61 -29.05
C HIS A 87 37.78 -7.91 -27.88
N ASP A 88 38.69 -6.99 -28.21
CA ASP A 88 39.45 -6.20 -27.24
C ASP A 88 38.58 -5.11 -26.62
N ILE A 89 38.27 -5.24 -25.33
CA ILE A 89 37.38 -4.33 -24.57
C ILE A 89 37.96 -2.90 -24.47
N SER A 90 39.25 -2.68 -24.75
CA SER A 90 39.82 -1.32 -24.85
C SER A 90 39.50 -0.62 -26.18
N LYS A 91 39.19 -1.38 -27.24
CA LYS A 91 38.92 -0.87 -28.59
C LYS A 91 37.43 -0.78 -28.85
N GLY A 92 36.99 0.34 -29.41
CA GLY A 92 35.59 0.51 -29.83
C GLY A 92 35.19 -0.54 -30.87
N PRO A 93 34.06 -1.25 -30.71
CA PRO A 93 33.64 -2.29 -31.63
C PRO A 93 33.21 -1.70 -32.96
N ASP A 94 33.29 -2.53 -34.00
CA ASP A 94 32.69 -2.22 -35.29
C ASP A 94 31.17 -2.47 -35.27
N GLY A 95 30.49 -2.09 -36.36
CA GLY A 95 29.05 -2.25 -36.48
C GLY A 95 28.60 -3.71 -36.62
N GLU A 96 29.45 -4.61 -37.12
CA GLU A 96 29.13 -6.03 -37.22
C GLU A 96 29.21 -6.72 -35.85
N THR A 97 30.24 -6.44 -35.04
CA THR A 97 30.34 -6.95 -33.66
C THR A 97 29.13 -6.51 -32.81
N LEU A 98 28.66 -5.27 -33.00
CA LEU A 98 27.41 -4.80 -32.41
C LEU A 98 26.17 -5.57 -32.90
N LEU A 99 26.06 -5.84 -34.19
CA LEU A 99 24.95 -6.60 -34.76
C LEU A 99 24.96 -8.06 -34.24
N ARG A 100 26.13 -8.70 -34.19
CA ARG A 100 26.34 -10.04 -33.61
C ARG A 100 25.95 -10.10 -32.12
N PHE A 101 26.27 -9.06 -31.34
CA PHE A 101 25.82 -8.94 -29.95
C PHE A 101 24.29 -8.84 -29.85
N LEU A 102 23.67 -7.96 -30.65
CA LEU A 102 22.22 -7.73 -30.61
C LEU A 102 21.41 -8.95 -31.06
N ASP A 103 21.92 -9.72 -32.02
CA ASP A 103 21.40 -11.04 -32.39
C ASP A 103 21.51 -12.05 -31.23
N THR A 104 22.70 -12.17 -30.65
CA THR A 104 22.99 -13.09 -29.53
C THR A 104 22.09 -12.81 -28.33
N ILE A 105 21.99 -11.54 -27.91
CA ILE A 105 21.19 -11.16 -26.75
C ILE A 105 19.68 -11.26 -27.01
N ALA A 106 19.22 -11.05 -28.25
CA ALA A 106 17.83 -11.33 -28.64
C ALA A 106 17.48 -12.82 -28.48
N ARG A 107 18.38 -13.73 -28.89
CA ARG A 107 18.18 -15.20 -28.75
C ARG A 107 18.34 -15.72 -27.33
N ARG A 108 19.15 -15.06 -26.48
CA ARG A 108 19.50 -15.54 -25.13
C ARG A 108 18.77 -14.82 -23.99
N THR A 109 18.06 -13.71 -24.23
CA THR A 109 17.33 -13.00 -23.17
C THR A 109 16.03 -13.70 -22.80
N VAL A 110 16.06 -14.49 -21.72
CA VAL A 110 14.85 -15.04 -21.08
C VAL A 110 14.00 -13.89 -20.50
N PRO A 111 12.71 -13.76 -20.88
CA PRO A 111 11.83 -12.73 -20.33
C PRO A 111 11.43 -13.02 -18.88
N SER A 112 11.33 -11.97 -18.04
CA SER A 112 10.91 -12.09 -16.64
C SER A 112 9.39 -12.20 -16.44
N ILE A 113 8.59 -12.14 -17.52
CA ILE A 113 7.13 -12.24 -17.47
C ILE A 113 6.74 -13.72 -17.65
N ARG A 114 6.06 -14.30 -16.67
CA ARG A 114 5.59 -15.70 -16.73
C ARG A 114 4.75 -15.92 -18.00
N GLY A 115 5.09 -16.97 -18.76
CA GLY A 115 4.43 -17.31 -20.04
C GLY A 115 4.97 -16.56 -21.26
N LYS A 116 5.82 -15.54 -21.09
CA LYS A 116 6.48 -14.86 -22.21
C LYS A 116 7.74 -15.61 -22.62
N THR A 117 7.69 -16.27 -23.77
CA THR A 117 8.81 -17.06 -24.32
C THR A 117 9.88 -16.20 -24.99
N ILE A 118 9.48 -15.15 -25.70
CA ILE A 118 10.37 -14.31 -26.52
C ILE A 118 10.52 -12.89 -25.96
N PRO A 119 11.72 -12.27 -25.99
CA PRO A 119 11.92 -10.92 -25.48
C PRO A 119 11.21 -9.85 -26.31
N SER A 120 10.92 -8.71 -25.69
CA SER A 120 10.31 -7.56 -26.38
C SER A 120 11.35 -6.79 -27.19
N PHE A 121 10.97 -6.35 -28.40
CA PHE A 121 11.75 -5.44 -29.23
C PHE A 121 12.19 -4.19 -28.46
N SER A 122 11.30 -3.60 -27.65
CA SER A 122 11.61 -2.44 -26.79
C SER A 122 12.67 -2.73 -25.72
N THR A 123 12.77 -3.99 -25.25
CA THR A 123 13.81 -4.41 -24.30
C THR A 123 15.19 -4.42 -24.97
N ILE A 124 15.29 -5.00 -26.18
CA ILE A 124 16.56 -5.05 -26.92
C ILE A 124 16.94 -3.68 -27.48
N ARG A 125 15.97 -2.87 -27.95
CA ARG A 125 16.17 -1.45 -28.34
C ARG A 125 16.74 -0.64 -27.18
N ASN A 126 16.25 -0.83 -25.96
CA ASN A 126 16.77 -0.14 -24.77
C ASN A 126 18.19 -0.62 -24.39
N VAL A 127 18.48 -1.92 -24.44
CA VAL A 127 19.84 -2.44 -24.25
C VAL A 127 20.81 -1.91 -25.32
N HIS A 128 20.39 -1.83 -26.58
CA HIS A 128 21.15 -1.18 -27.66
C HIS A 128 21.44 0.30 -27.32
N THR A 129 20.43 1.09 -26.95
CA THR A 129 20.64 2.51 -26.57
C THR A 129 21.65 2.66 -25.43
N VAL A 130 21.53 1.83 -24.38
CA VAL A 130 22.46 1.83 -23.24
C VAL A 130 23.88 1.41 -23.66
N LEU A 131 24.01 0.45 -24.58
CA LEU A 131 25.31 0.02 -25.09
C LEU A 131 25.99 1.10 -25.95
N ILE A 132 25.27 1.79 -26.83
CA ILE A 132 25.84 2.92 -27.59
C ILE A 132 26.35 4.01 -26.64
N GLN A 133 25.59 4.31 -25.59
CA GLN A 133 26.01 5.26 -24.54
C GLN A 133 27.26 4.77 -23.77
N LEU A 134 27.33 3.48 -23.42
CA LEU A 134 28.49 2.85 -22.75
C LEU A 134 29.75 2.95 -23.62
N LEU A 135 29.64 2.67 -24.91
CA LEU A 135 30.77 2.66 -25.84
C LEU A 135 31.26 4.08 -26.16
N THR A 136 30.36 5.04 -26.35
CA THR A 136 30.73 6.46 -26.46
C THR A 136 31.35 7.01 -25.16
N PHE A 137 31.05 6.43 -24.00
CA PHE A 137 31.71 6.77 -22.73
C PHE A 137 33.10 6.11 -22.57
N ARG A 138 33.23 4.84 -22.99
CA ARG A 138 34.49 4.07 -22.86
C ARG A 138 35.55 4.39 -23.92
N HIS A 139 35.13 4.79 -25.12
CA HIS A 139 36.03 5.00 -26.26
C HIS A 139 35.87 6.41 -26.81
N GLU A 140 36.87 7.26 -26.54
CA GLU A 140 36.91 8.62 -27.07
C GLU A 140 36.87 8.62 -28.60
N GLY A 141 36.15 9.58 -29.19
CA GLY A 141 35.93 9.68 -30.63
C GLY A 141 34.98 8.63 -31.24
N TRP A 142 34.66 7.52 -30.55
CA TRP A 142 33.86 6.44 -31.12
C TRP A 142 32.41 6.85 -31.41
N LYS A 143 31.99 6.66 -32.67
CA LYS A 143 30.68 7.03 -33.18
C LYS A 143 30.15 5.93 -34.11
N LEU A 144 29.00 5.33 -33.78
CA LEU A 144 28.32 4.40 -34.68
C LEU A 144 27.84 5.12 -35.95
N SER A 145 28.38 4.72 -37.11
CA SER A 145 28.01 5.21 -38.45
C SER A 145 26.50 5.09 -38.74
N SER A 146 25.96 6.06 -39.49
CA SER A 146 24.55 6.10 -39.94
C SER A 146 24.14 4.82 -40.67
N THR A 147 24.98 4.33 -41.58
CA THR A 147 24.77 3.07 -42.33
C THR A 147 24.60 1.88 -41.39
N TRP A 148 25.40 1.81 -40.32
CA TRP A 148 25.29 0.74 -39.33
C TRP A 148 24.07 0.90 -38.42
N ARG A 149 23.63 2.13 -38.09
CA ARG A 149 22.34 2.35 -37.40
C ARG A 149 21.15 1.83 -38.22
N LEU A 150 21.17 2.05 -39.54
CA LEU A 150 20.16 1.53 -40.46
C LEU A 150 20.21 0.00 -40.56
N ARG A 151 21.40 -0.60 -40.72
CA ARG A 151 21.58 -2.07 -40.72
C ARG A 151 21.08 -2.71 -39.42
N ILE A 152 21.41 -2.13 -38.26
CA ILE A 152 20.95 -2.64 -36.95
C ILE A 152 19.43 -2.48 -36.80
N LYS A 153 18.83 -1.39 -37.26
CA LYS A 153 17.36 -1.24 -37.28
C LYS A 153 16.71 -2.34 -38.13
N ALA A 154 17.19 -2.54 -39.36
CA ALA A 154 16.69 -3.57 -40.26
C ALA A 154 16.86 -4.98 -39.69
N HIS A 155 17.98 -5.27 -39.02
CA HIS A 155 18.21 -6.56 -38.35
C HIS A 155 17.26 -6.79 -37.16
N LEU A 156 17.05 -5.79 -36.30
CA LEU A 156 16.09 -5.89 -35.18
C LEU A 156 14.65 -6.07 -35.68
N ASP A 157 14.29 -5.45 -36.80
CA ASP A 157 12.99 -5.65 -37.46
C ASP A 157 12.90 -7.04 -38.12
N ASP A 158 13.98 -7.57 -38.68
CA ASP A 158 14.03 -8.94 -39.18
C ASP A 158 13.92 -10.00 -38.07
N LEU A 159 14.51 -9.74 -36.89
CA LEU A 159 14.32 -10.58 -35.70
C LEU A 159 12.86 -10.57 -35.21
N VAL A 160 12.10 -9.49 -35.45
CA VAL A 160 10.64 -9.48 -35.24
C VAL A 160 9.95 -10.37 -36.29
N ARG A 161 10.30 -10.27 -37.58
CA ARG A 161 9.73 -11.13 -38.65
C ARG A 161 9.99 -12.62 -38.38
N ARG A 162 11.19 -12.97 -37.92
CA ARG A 162 11.57 -14.34 -37.50
C ARG A 162 10.94 -14.79 -36.17
N LYS A 163 10.06 -13.99 -35.55
CA LYS A 163 9.39 -14.23 -34.26
C LYS A 163 10.37 -14.44 -33.08
N LEU A 164 11.61 -13.96 -33.20
CA LEU A 164 12.61 -13.97 -32.12
C LEU A 164 12.43 -12.76 -31.18
N LEU A 165 11.82 -11.68 -31.68
CA LEU A 165 11.42 -10.50 -30.90
C LEU A 165 9.91 -10.24 -31.00
N HIS A 166 9.28 -9.96 -29.87
CA HIS A 166 7.90 -9.47 -29.82
C HIS A 166 7.86 -7.95 -30.00
N ARG A 167 7.27 -7.48 -31.11
CA ARG A 167 6.89 -6.07 -31.32
C ARG A 167 5.52 -5.82 -30.67
N GLY A 168 5.33 -4.63 -30.09
CA GLY A 168 4.13 -4.29 -29.33
C GLY A 168 4.18 -4.72 -27.85
N LEU A 169 3.02 -4.77 -27.20
CA LEU A 169 2.89 -4.99 -25.75
C LEU A 169 2.36 -6.39 -25.45
N TRP A 170 3.11 -7.13 -24.62
CA TRP A 170 2.77 -8.51 -24.25
C TRP A 170 1.55 -8.61 -23.31
N ILE A 171 1.37 -7.60 -22.47
CA ILE A 171 0.18 -7.47 -21.61
C ILE A 171 -0.74 -6.47 -22.30
N LYS A 172 -1.96 -6.90 -22.63
CA LYS A 172 -3.02 -6.07 -23.22
C LYS A 172 -3.21 -4.80 -22.38
N LYS A 173 -3.17 -3.62 -23.01
CA LYS A 173 -3.51 -2.35 -22.35
C LYS A 173 -4.96 -2.46 -21.83
N GLN A 174 -5.20 -2.07 -20.58
CA GLN A 174 -6.52 -1.98 -19.96
C GLN A 174 -6.74 -0.56 -19.42
N TRP A 175 -8.00 -0.19 -19.22
CA TRP A 175 -8.41 1.13 -18.71
C TRP A 175 -9.30 0.93 -17.49
N VAL A 176 -8.75 1.12 -16.29
CA VAL A 176 -9.51 1.02 -15.04
C VAL A 176 -10.03 2.42 -14.72
N SER A 177 -11.16 2.76 -15.32
CA SER A 177 -11.85 4.06 -15.23
C SER A 177 -12.59 4.24 -13.90
N TYR A 178 -13.04 5.47 -13.61
CA TYR A 178 -13.71 5.80 -12.35
C TYR A 178 -14.91 4.89 -12.02
N ARG A 179 -15.82 4.61 -12.96
CA ARG A 179 -16.95 3.68 -12.72
C ARG A 179 -16.49 2.28 -12.30
N LEU A 180 -15.38 1.78 -12.87
CA LEU A 180 -14.84 0.49 -12.48
C LEU A 180 -14.20 0.56 -11.09
N ILE A 181 -13.51 1.66 -10.76
CA ILE A 181 -12.93 1.91 -9.42
C ILE A 181 -14.03 2.02 -8.36
N LEU A 182 -15.15 2.69 -8.67
CA LEU A 182 -16.34 2.77 -7.80
C LEU A 182 -16.96 1.40 -7.55
N ARG A 183 -17.21 0.63 -8.62
CA ARG A 183 -17.66 -0.77 -8.50
C ARG A 183 -16.68 -1.60 -7.66
N MET A 184 -15.38 -1.40 -7.84
CA MET A 184 -14.32 -2.08 -7.10
C MET A 184 -14.27 -1.70 -5.62
N ALA A 185 -14.44 -0.43 -5.28
CA ALA A 185 -14.48 0.06 -3.91
C ALA A 185 -15.74 -0.43 -3.16
N ASN A 186 -16.91 -0.29 -3.78
CA ASN A 186 -18.18 -0.82 -3.27
C ASN A 186 -18.10 -2.35 -3.08
N ALA A 187 -17.52 -3.08 -4.03
CA ALA A 187 -17.31 -4.53 -3.91
C ALA A 187 -16.34 -4.92 -2.78
N TRP A 188 -15.29 -4.13 -2.57
CA TRP A 188 -14.31 -4.35 -1.52
C TRP A 188 -14.90 -4.12 -0.12
N LEU A 189 -15.64 -3.03 0.07
CA LEU A 189 -16.21 -2.67 1.37
C LEU A 189 -17.47 -3.47 1.72
N ARG A 190 -18.48 -3.58 0.82
CA ARG A 190 -19.69 -4.39 1.11
C ARG A 190 -19.33 -5.83 1.48
N LYS A 191 -18.31 -6.42 0.86
CA LYS A 191 -17.84 -7.77 1.21
C LYS A 191 -17.26 -7.86 2.63
N ALA A 192 -16.62 -6.82 3.14
CA ALA A 192 -16.10 -6.79 4.51
C ALA A 192 -17.19 -6.54 5.56
N PHE A 193 -18.21 -5.72 5.25
CA PHE A 193 -19.39 -5.60 6.11
C PHE A 193 -20.19 -6.92 6.15
N LEU A 194 -20.49 -7.52 4.99
CA LEU A 194 -21.35 -8.70 4.86
C LEU A 194 -20.68 -10.04 5.20
N ARG A 195 -19.35 -10.11 5.30
CA ARG A 195 -18.61 -11.37 5.55
C ARG A 195 -17.43 -11.23 6.51
N GLY A 196 -17.30 -10.08 7.17
CA GLY A 196 -16.12 -9.70 7.95
C GLY A 196 -14.88 -9.50 7.10
N CYS A 197 -13.83 -8.98 7.72
CA CYS A 197 -12.46 -9.05 7.18
C CYS A 197 -11.48 -9.44 8.28
N ILE A 198 -10.29 -9.90 7.92
CA ILE A 198 -9.28 -10.37 8.91
C ILE A 198 -8.78 -9.20 9.77
N ASN A 199 -8.74 -7.99 9.21
CA ASN A 199 -8.24 -6.78 9.85
C ASN A 199 -8.66 -5.55 9.02
N TRP A 200 -9.49 -4.66 9.58
CA TRP A 200 -10.03 -3.50 8.86
C TRP A 200 -8.96 -2.51 8.44
N ASP A 201 -7.94 -2.26 9.27
CA ASP A 201 -6.82 -1.37 8.93
C ASP A 201 -6.15 -1.81 7.61
N ARG A 202 -5.79 -3.09 7.49
CA ARG A 202 -5.23 -3.68 6.26
C ARG A 202 -6.22 -3.61 5.09
N HIS A 203 -7.52 -3.77 5.35
CA HIS A 203 -8.57 -3.77 4.33
C HIS A 203 -8.78 -2.36 3.74
N LEU A 204 -8.93 -1.35 4.59
CA LEU A 204 -9.08 0.06 4.20
C LEU A 204 -7.79 0.59 3.55
N HIS A 205 -6.63 0.24 4.10
CA HIS A 205 -5.32 0.63 3.56
C HIS A 205 -5.05 0.04 2.16
N CYS A 206 -5.53 -1.19 1.88
CA CYS A 206 -5.52 -1.75 0.53
C CYS A 206 -6.33 -0.91 -0.48
N LEU A 207 -7.45 -0.32 -0.05
CA LEU A 207 -8.30 0.51 -0.90
C LEU A 207 -7.70 1.92 -1.08
N LEU A 208 -7.14 2.50 -0.02
CA LEU A 208 -6.46 3.80 -0.06
C LEU A 208 -5.34 3.86 -1.12
N TYR A 209 -4.61 2.76 -1.32
CA TYR A 209 -3.64 2.63 -2.43
C TYR A 209 -4.25 2.86 -3.81
N VAL A 210 -5.46 2.34 -4.04
CA VAL A 210 -6.15 2.41 -5.32
C VAL A 210 -6.73 3.80 -5.52
N LEU A 211 -7.31 4.42 -4.48
CA LEU A 211 -7.87 5.76 -4.56
C LEU A 211 -6.80 6.84 -4.72
N LEU A 212 -5.68 6.79 -4.00
CA LEU A 212 -4.56 7.73 -4.19
C LEU A 212 -3.97 7.65 -5.61
N LEU A 213 -3.85 6.44 -6.15
CA LEU A 213 -3.38 6.23 -7.52
C LEU A 213 -4.40 6.71 -8.57
N ALA A 214 -5.69 6.62 -8.26
CA ALA A 214 -6.76 7.12 -9.12
C ALA A 214 -6.81 8.66 -9.13
N ALA A 215 -6.91 9.28 -7.95
CA ALA A 215 -7.09 10.72 -7.79
C ALA A 215 -5.89 11.54 -8.28
N THR A 216 -4.66 11.03 -8.08
CA THR A 216 -3.46 11.73 -8.57
C THR A 216 -3.22 11.50 -10.06
N GLY A 217 -3.62 10.35 -10.62
CA GLY A 217 -3.30 9.95 -12.01
C GLY A 217 -1.80 9.69 -12.24
N MET A 218 -1.03 9.41 -11.19
CA MET A 218 0.44 9.34 -11.24
C MET A 218 0.98 7.91 -11.40
N ARG A 219 2.29 7.74 -11.52
CA ARG A 219 2.91 6.41 -11.61
C ARG A 219 2.99 5.84 -10.18
N PRO A 220 2.81 4.53 -9.96
CA PRO A 220 2.82 3.94 -8.60
C PRO A 220 4.12 4.20 -7.83
N GLY A 221 5.24 4.28 -8.54
CA GLY A 221 6.57 4.61 -8.00
C GLY A 221 6.83 6.11 -7.79
N ASP A 222 5.84 6.97 -8.01
CA ASP A 222 5.82 8.37 -7.59
C ASP A 222 5.22 8.49 -6.18
N LEU A 223 4.17 7.69 -5.87
CA LEU A 223 3.53 7.59 -4.55
C LEU A 223 4.30 6.70 -3.55
N THR A 224 5.04 5.71 -4.06
CA THR A 224 5.75 4.71 -3.25
C THR A 224 7.21 4.61 -3.67
N ARG A 225 8.06 4.10 -2.76
CA ARG A 225 9.49 3.98 -3.01
C ARG A 225 9.76 2.95 -4.10
N SER A 226 10.14 3.45 -5.28
CA SER A 226 10.56 2.64 -6.42
C SER A 226 11.77 1.75 -6.06
N GLY A 227 11.86 0.57 -6.66
CA GLY A 227 12.95 -0.37 -6.39
C GLY A 227 14.34 0.24 -6.62
N GLY A 228 15.26 -0.04 -5.68
CA GLY A 228 16.64 0.47 -5.69
C GLY A 228 16.85 1.83 -5.01
N TYR A 229 15.79 2.63 -4.85
CA TYR A 229 15.82 3.83 -4.01
C TYR A 229 15.87 3.47 -2.52
N LYS A 230 16.47 4.33 -1.69
CA LYS A 230 16.79 4.06 -0.28
C LYS A 230 16.44 5.18 0.69
N GLY A 231 16.33 6.42 0.20
CA GLY A 231 15.91 7.57 1.00
C GLY A 231 14.41 7.57 1.25
N VAL A 232 13.84 8.78 1.25
CA VAL A 232 12.43 9.09 1.54
C VAL A 232 11.58 9.23 0.28
N GLU A 233 11.91 8.53 -0.82
CA GLU A 233 11.34 8.76 -2.16
C GLU A 233 9.92 8.15 -2.35
N TRP A 234 9.02 8.47 -1.42
CA TRP A 234 7.62 8.07 -1.29
C TRP A 234 6.74 9.29 -0.95
N LEU A 235 5.42 9.14 -0.84
CA LEU A 235 4.51 10.17 -0.34
C LEU A 235 4.41 10.13 1.21
N PRO A 236 4.95 11.12 1.96
CA PRO A 236 4.81 11.23 3.41
C PRO A 236 3.51 11.95 3.82
N TRP A 237 3.13 11.90 5.10
CA TRP A 237 1.94 12.62 5.60
C TRP A 237 2.11 14.15 5.50
N GLU A 238 3.32 14.69 5.67
CA GLU A 238 3.59 16.15 5.50
C GLU A 238 3.36 16.69 4.08
N ASP A 239 3.23 15.81 3.08
CA ASP A 239 2.91 16.19 1.70
C ASP A 239 1.40 16.12 1.39
N LEU A 240 0.58 15.77 2.39
CA LEU A 240 -0.87 15.86 2.34
C LEU A 240 -1.33 17.02 3.22
N GLU A 241 -1.69 18.15 2.62
CA GLU A 241 -2.35 19.22 3.36
C GLU A 241 -3.86 18.98 3.31
N LEU A 242 -4.46 18.73 4.49
CA LEU A 242 -5.91 18.81 4.71
C LEU A 242 -6.19 20.14 5.41
N ASP A 243 -6.97 20.98 4.77
CA ASP A 243 -7.37 22.31 5.23
C ASP A 243 -8.89 22.44 5.22
N LEU A 244 -9.45 23.09 6.23
CA LEU A 244 -10.83 23.56 6.19
C LEU A 244 -10.97 24.64 5.10
N ARG A 245 -12.13 24.63 4.41
CA ARG A 245 -12.50 25.69 3.48
C ARG A 245 -12.47 27.05 4.19
N PRO A 246 -11.80 28.10 3.65
CA PRO A 246 -11.77 29.42 4.30
C PRO A 246 -13.16 29.99 4.54
N ASP A 247 -14.08 29.75 3.59
CA ASP A 247 -15.51 30.03 3.65
C ASP A 247 -16.29 29.35 4.81
N ARG A 248 -15.62 28.51 5.61
CA ARG A 248 -16.19 27.77 6.76
C ARG A 248 -15.37 27.97 8.05
N LEU A 249 -14.35 28.85 8.05
CA LEU A 249 -13.59 29.20 9.27
C LEU A 249 -14.32 30.19 10.18
N ASP A 250 -15.17 31.06 9.60
CA ASP A 250 -15.92 32.10 10.32
C ASP A 250 -17.22 31.58 10.97
N LEU A 251 -17.45 30.27 10.98
CA LEU A 251 -18.67 29.66 11.53
C LEU A 251 -18.62 29.65 13.06
N ALA A 252 -19.67 30.22 13.68
CA ALA A 252 -19.77 30.35 15.14
C ALA A 252 -19.92 29.00 15.88
N ALA A 253 -20.41 27.96 15.19
CA ALA A 253 -20.61 26.62 15.75
C ALA A 253 -19.66 25.60 15.10
N VAL A 254 -18.83 24.95 15.92
CA VAL A 254 -17.96 23.83 15.52
C VAL A 254 -18.78 22.59 15.13
N GLU A 255 -20.02 22.50 15.62
CA GLU A 255 -20.95 21.39 15.40
C GLU A 255 -21.47 21.32 13.95
N ASP A 256 -21.49 22.45 13.22
CA ASP A 256 -21.87 22.54 11.80
C ASP A 256 -20.76 22.08 10.83
N LEU A 257 -19.58 21.72 11.34
CA LEU A 257 -18.43 21.32 10.52
C LEU A 257 -18.51 19.85 10.12
N THR A 258 -18.36 19.60 8.83
CA THR A 258 -18.41 18.26 8.25
C THR A 258 -17.12 17.90 7.53
N VAL A 259 -16.91 16.60 7.26
CA VAL A 259 -15.85 16.14 6.37
C VAL A 259 -15.95 16.70 4.93
N GLN A 260 -17.10 17.25 4.53
CA GLN A 260 -17.27 17.92 3.22
C GLN A 260 -16.61 19.31 3.20
N ASP A 261 -16.37 19.90 4.38
CA ASP A 261 -15.75 21.21 4.58
C ASP A 261 -14.22 21.17 4.61
N LEU A 262 -13.62 20.01 4.38
CA LEU A 262 -12.20 19.87 4.10
C LEU A 262 -11.91 20.03 2.60
N ARG A 263 -10.69 20.42 2.26
CA ARG A 263 -10.05 20.22 0.95
C ARG A 263 -8.79 19.37 1.14
N LEU A 264 -8.30 18.72 0.09
CA LEU A 264 -7.06 17.93 0.12
C LEU A 264 -6.10 18.38 -0.99
N LYS A 265 -4.96 18.92 -0.59
CA LYS A 265 -3.82 19.24 -1.44
C LYS A 265 -2.73 18.17 -1.27
N ILE A 266 -2.43 17.47 -2.36
CA ILE A 266 -1.43 16.38 -2.44
C ILE A 266 -0.20 16.91 -3.17
N THR A 267 0.93 17.02 -2.47
CA THR A 267 2.23 17.42 -3.05
C THR A 267 3.05 16.18 -3.43
N LEU A 268 3.67 16.16 -4.61
CA LEU A 268 4.43 15.01 -5.10
C LEU A 268 5.85 15.40 -5.51
N LYS A 269 6.74 15.43 -4.52
CA LYS A 269 8.19 15.70 -4.69
C LYS A 269 8.88 14.70 -5.60
N TYR A 270 8.54 13.42 -5.50
CA TYR A 270 9.32 12.33 -6.08
C TYR A 270 8.77 11.77 -7.40
N CYS A 271 8.30 12.61 -8.31
CA CYS A 271 7.81 12.17 -9.63
C CYS A 271 8.93 11.60 -10.53
N LYS A 272 8.67 10.52 -11.29
CA LYS A 272 9.61 10.00 -12.30
C LYS A 272 9.99 11.11 -13.29
N GLY A 273 11.30 11.36 -13.38
CA GLY A 273 11.90 12.41 -14.20
C GLY A 273 12.45 13.56 -13.35
N LYS A 274 11.88 13.77 -12.16
CA LYS A 274 12.14 14.92 -11.28
C LYS A 274 12.62 14.54 -9.86
N LYS A 275 12.89 13.26 -9.58
CA LYS A 275 13.28 12.75 -8.24
C LYS A 275 14.59 13.36 -7.67
N SER A 276 15.34 14.11 -8.46
CA SER A 276 16.56 14.85 -8.11
C SER A 276 16.36 16.36 -7.98
N ASP A 277 15.17 16.86 -8.32
CA ASP A 277 14.98 18.25 -8.77
C ASP A 277 14.19 19.00 -7.68
N ASN A 278 14.90 19.56 -6.71
CA ASN A 278 14.30 20.25 -5.57
C ASN A 278 13.33 21.35 -6.02
N GLY A 279 12.07 21.28 -5.57
CA GLY A 279 11.03 22.26 -5.91
C GLY A 279 10.34 22.02 -7.27
N ALA A 280 10.68 20.95 -7.99
CA ALA A 280 10.00 20.58 -9.24
C ALA A 280 8.67 19.82 -9.03
N ASP A 281 8.12 19.87 -7.81
CA ASP A 281 6.97 19.10 -7.31
C ASP A 281 5.73 19.14 -8.22
N VAL A 282 4.84 18.16 -8.05
CA VAL A 282 3.53 18.14 -8.71
C VAL A 282 2.44 18.16 -7.65
N VAL A 283 1.71 19.28 -7.55
CA VAL A 283 0.52 19.37 -6.67
C VAL A 283 -0.73 18.85 -7.39
N LYS A 284 -1.62 18.21 -6.63
CA LYS A 284 -2.97 17.79 -7.03
C LYS A 284 -3.97 18.18 -5.95
N TYR A 285 -5.11 18.74 -6.36
CA TYR A 285 -6.23 19.04 -5.47
C TYR A 285 -7.32 17.98 -5.64
N VAL A 286 -7.94 17.61 -4.52
CA VAL A 286 -9.03 16.64 -4.43
C VAL A 286 -9.97 17.14 -3.34
N ASP A 287 -11.25 17.25 -3.66
CA ASP A 287 -12.27 17.62 -2.67
C ASP A 287 -12.95 16.35 -2.12
N PRO A 288 -13.69 16.45 -1.01
CA PRO A 288 -14.66 15.44 -0.61
C PRO A 288 -15.69 15.14 -1.73
N MET A 289 -16.33 13.98 -1.66
CA MET A 289 -17.42 13.61 -2.56
C MET A 289 -18.76 13.87 -1.88
N ASP A 290 -19.60 14.68 -2.50
CA ASP A 290 -20.90 15.10 -1.95
C ASP A 290 -21.89 13.93 -1.91
N SER A 291 -22.12 13.28 -3.05
CA SER A 291 -22.99 12.10 -3.15
C SER A 291 -22.48 10.91 -2.33
N ALA A 292 -23.36 10.35 -1.51
CA ALA A 292 -23.09 9.17 -0.70
C ALA A 292 -22.76 7.92 -1.54
N GLU A 293 -23.24 7.81 -2.79
CA GLU A 293 -22.87 6.71 -3.68
C GLU A 293 -21.35 6.66 -3.93
N ASN A 294 -20.70 7.82 -3.94
CA ASN A 294 -19.26 8.01 -4.15
C ASN A 294 -18.44 7.96 -2.85
N ASN A 295 -19.03 7.64 -1.69
CA ASN A 295 -18.32 7.56 -0.41
C ASN A 295 -17.15 6.56 -0.45
N SER A 296 -17.33 5.39 -1.06
CA SER A 296 -16.29 4.35 -1.12
C SER A 296 -15.09 4.73 -1.98
N THR A 297 -15.24 5.70 -2.89
CA THR A 297 -14.20 6.30 -3.71
C THR A 297 -13.75 7.68 -3.22
N CYS A 298 -14.39 8.23 -2.19
CA CYS A 298 -14.00 9.51 -1.61
C CYS A 298 -12.64 9.40 -0.91
N LEU A 299 -11.59 9.89 -1.57
CA LEU A 299 -10.24 9.86 -1.05
C LEU A 299 -10.13 10.62 0.28
N VAL A 300 -10.77 11.78 0.42
CA VAL A 300 -10.69 12.58 1.66
C VAL A 300 -11.30 11.82 2.83
N LYS A 301 -12.53 11.30 2.69
CA LYS A 301 -13.19 10.49 3.72
C LYS A 301 -12.34 9.27 4.12
N LEU A 302 -11.79 8.52 3.15
CA LEU A 302 -10.94 7.35 3.46
C LEU A 302 -9.57 7.71 4.06
N LEU A 303 -8.99 8.85 3.66
CA LEU A 303 -7.74 9.36 4.24
C LEU A 303 -7.95 9.73 5.71
N VAL A 304 -9.03 10.45 6.02
CA VAL A 304 -9.43 10.83 7.38
C VAL A 304 -9.71 9.59 8.24
N VAL A 305 -10.51 8.63 7.74
CA VAL A 305 -10.74 7.32 8.39
C VAL A 305 -9.41 6.64 8.74
N THR A 306 -8.49 6.53 7.78
CA THR A 306 -7.20 5.86 8.02
C THR A 306 -6.26 6.68 8.90
N ALA A 307 -6.36 8.01 8.92
CA ALA A 307 -5.60 8.86 9.82
C ALA A 307 -6.03 8.69 11.28
N LEU A 308 -7.34 8.73 11.54
CA LEU A 308 -7.96 8.50 12.85
C LEU A 308 -7.59 7.10 13.37
N ARG A 309 -7.89 6.04 12.59
CA ARG A 309 -7.57 4.65 12.97
C ARG A 309 -6.09 4.45 13.29
N HIS A 310 -5.20 4.89 12.41
CA HIS A 310 -3.77 4.68 12.61
C HIS A 310 -3.13 5.67 13.60
N GLY A 311 -3.89 6.60 14.20
CA GLY A 311 -3.38 7.61 15.14
C GLY A 311 -2.34 8.52 14.48
N ARG A 312 -2.62 8.96 13.24
CA ARG A 312 -1.81 9.93 12.49
C ARG A 312 -2.12 11.38 12.86
N VAL A 313 -3.25 11.59 13.51
CA VAL A 313 -3.71 12.84 14.13
C VAL A 313 -3.74 12.68 15.65
N SER A 314 -4.04 13.76 16.38
CA SER A 314 -4.23 13.71 17.83
C SER A 314 -5.64 13.29 18.24
N SER A 315 -6.65 13.71 17.46
CA SER A 315 -8.08 13.42 17.58
C SER A 315 -8.43 11.93 17.57
N THR A 316 -9.55 11.60 18.20
CA THR A 316 -10.13 10.24 18.20
C THR A 316 -11.44 10.14 17.41
N THR A 317 -12.22 11.22 17.35
CA THR A 317 -13.42 11.32 16.50
C THR A 317 -13.15 12.24 15.27
N ILE A 318 -14.13 12.39 14.37
CA ILE A 318 -14.03 13.34 13.25
C ILE A 318 -14.39 14.76 13.72
N GLU A 319 -15.31 14.86 14.66
CA GLU A 319 -15.71 16.08 15.38
C GLU A 319 -14.49 16.69 16.10
N ASP A 320 -13.74 15.89 16.86
CA ASP A 320 -12.44 16.26 17.48
C ASP A 320 -11.42 16.80 16.47
N LEU A 321 -11.48 16.33 15.21
CA LEU A 321 -10.51 16.67 14.16
C LEU A 321 -10.88 17.96 13.46
N LEU A 322 -12.16 18.17 13.19
CA LEU A 322 -12.67 19.42 12.61
C LEU A 322 -12.58 20.55 13.63
N ALA A 323 -12.89 20.29 14.91
CA ALA A 323 -12.66 21.22 16.01
C ALA A 323 -11.18 21.66 16.13
N GLN A 324 -10.25 20.71 16.12
CA GLN A 324 -8.80 21.01 16.19
C GLN A 324 -8.26 21.70 14.91
N ALA A 325 -8.93 21.57 13.78
CA ALA A 325 -8.61 22.30 12.56
C ALA A 325 -9.16 23.74 12.60
N ALA A 326 -10.41 23.93 13.03
CA ALA A 326 -11.07 25.24 13.13
C ALA A 326 -10.45 26.14 14.21
N GLN A 327 -9.95 25.55 15.31
CA GLN A 327 -9.18 26.27 16.35
C GLN A 327 -7.83 26.82 15.85
N ARG A 328 -7.46 26.66 14.57
CA ARG A 328 -6.22 27.15 13.98
C ARG A 328 -6.50 28.21 12.93
N THR A 329 -5.70 29.27 12.98
CA THR A 329 -5.69 30.38 12.01
C THR A 329 -5.36 29.96 10.56
N ASP A 330 -4.89 28.72 10.33
CA ASP A 330 -4.65 28.17 9.00
C ASP A 330 -5.65 27.09 8.56
N GLY A 331 -6.60 26.70 9.43
CA GLY A 331 -7.58 25.65 9.17
C GLY A 331 -7.00 24.23 9.00
N LYS A 332 -5.71 24.00 9.29
CA LYS A 332 -5.03 22.75 8.87
C LYS A 332 -5.07 21.62 9.89
N VAL A 333 -5.35 20.41 9.42
CA VAL A 333 -5.22 19.17 10.20
C VAL A 333 -3.75 18.88 10.49
N ILE A 334 -3.37 18.81 11.77
CA ILE A 334 -1.98 18.55 12.17
C ILE A 334 -1.67 17.05 12.16
N TRP A 335 -0.68 16.64 11.35
CA TRP A 335 -0.13 15.29 11.42
C TRP A 335 0.81 15.12 12.62
N LYS A 336 0.55 14.07 13.41
CA LYS A 336 1.35 13.60 14.54
C LYS A 336 2.66 12.92 14.12
N TYR A 337 2.71 12.38 12.91
CA TYR A 337 3.86 11.67 12.35
C TYR A 337 4.17 12.11 10.90
N PRO A 338 4.48 13.41 10.67
CA PRO A 338 4.53 14.02 9.34
C PRO A 338 5.45 13.27 8.35
N LYS A 339 6.63 12.86 8.80
CA LYS A 339 7.68 12.23 7.97
C LYS A 339 7.48 10.74 7.69
N GLN A 340 6.46 10.11 8.26
CA GLN A 340 6.14 8.70 7.95
C GLN A 340 5.43 8.61 6.59
N PRO A 341 5.58 7.50 5.84
CA PRO A 341 4.85 7.31 4.59
C PRO A 341 3.33 7.27 4.84
N VAL A 342 2.54 7.81 3.92
CA VAL A 342 1.08 7.60 3.90
C VAL A 342 0.78 6.12 3.64
N LEU A 343 1.55 5.51 2.74
CA LEU A 343 1.38 4.14 2.29
C LEU A 343 2.31 3.17 3.04
N PHE A 344 1.91 2.78 4.25
CA PHE A 344 2.67 1.88 5.14
C PHE A 344 2.90 0.47 4.57
N ALA A 345 4.06 -0.13 4.88
CA ALA A 345 4.38 -1.50 4.52
C ALA A 345 3.45 -2.51 5.21
N MET A 346 2.89 -3.44 4.44
CA MET A 346 2.07 -4.51 5.00
C MET A 346 2.92 -5.73 5.33
N GLY A 347 2.75 -6.28 6.53
CA GLY A 347 3.34 -7.57 6.88
C GLY A 347 2.72 -8.75 6.11
N GLY A 348 3.22 -9.95 6.39
CA GLY A 348 2.57 -11.21 5.99
C GLY A 348 1.13 -11.33 6.52
N SER A 349 0.42 -12.41 6.19
CA SER A 349 -0.93 -12.64 6.70
C SER A 349 -0.96 -12.56 8.24
N GLY A 350 -1.98 -11.92 8.81
CA GLY A 350 -2.13 -11.69 10.25
C GLY A 350 -1.17 -10.68 10.88
N LYS A 351 -0.09 -10.25 10.21
CA LYS A 351 0.86 -9.28 10.78
C LYS A 351 0.36 -7.83 10.62
N PRO A 352 0.59 -6.95 11.61
CA PRO A 352 0.15 -5.56 11.57
C PRO A 352 0.86 -4.74 10.48
N LEU A 353 0.33 -3.54 10.22
CA LEU A 353 0.95 -2.54 9.36
C LEU A 353 2.23 -1.99 10.00
N ARG A 354 3.23 -1.71 9.17
CA ARG A 354 4.53 -1.14 9.55
C ARG A 354 4.58 0.34 9.18
N TYR A 355 4.21 1.18 10.13
CA TYR A 355 4.16 2.64 9.96
C TYR A 355 5.54 3.27 9.65
N ASP A 356 6.62 2.55 9.94
CA ASP A 356 8.02 2.97 9.76
C ASP A 356 8.55 2.82 8.32
N ALA A 357 7.85 2.11 7.43
CA ALA A 357 8.35 1.74 6.11
C ALA A 357 7.28 1.92 5.02
N PRO A 358 7.66 2.29 3.77
CA PRO A 358 6.72 2.41 2.65
C PRO A 358 6.33 1.04 2.09
N VAL A 359 5.13 0.94 1.52
CA VAL A 359 4.63 -0.27 0.85
C VAL A 359 5.42 -0.59 -0.42
N ASP A 360 5.58 -1.89 -0.67
CA ASP A 360 6.17 -2.41 -1.91
C ASP A 360 5.15 -2.54 -3.06
N LEU A 361 5.62 -2.32 -4.28
CA LEU A 361 4.81 -2.33 -5.50
C LEU A 361 4.20 -3.70 -5.86
N ALA A 362 4.82 -4.82 -5.46
CA ALA A 362 4.23 -6.14 -5.63
C ALA A 362 3.05 -6.35 -4.67
N VAL A 363 3.14 -5.79 -3.47
CA VAL A 363 2.06 -5.81 -2.47
C VAL A 363 0.87 -4.97 -2.95
N MET A 364 1.10 -3.74 -3.45
CA MET A 364 0.04 -2.94 -4.09
C MET A 364 -0.63 -3.67 -5.26
N ARG A 365 0.15 -4.32 -6.13
CA ARG A 365 -0.39 -5.11 -7.26
C ARG A 365 -1.24 -6.28 -6.76
N SER A 366 -0.86 -6.92 -5.64
CA SER A 366 -1.66 -7.98 -5.02
C SER A 366 -2.97 -7.47 -4.43
N ALA A 367 -2.96 -6.28 -3.80
CA ALA A 367 -4.16 -5.63 -3.29
C ALA A 367 -5.13 -5.27 -4.43
N LEU A 368 -4.64 -4.59 -5.47
CA LEU A 368 -5.43 -4.23 -6.65
C LEU A 368 -6.11 -5.45 -7.30
N ARG A 369 -5.38 -6.57 -7.43
CA ARG A 369 -5.93 -7.82 -7.97
C ARG A 369 -7.02 -8.40 -7.07
N ALA A 370 -6.83 -8.43 -5.76
CA ALA A 370 -7.85 -8.91 -4.82
C ALA A 370 -9.12 -8.03 -4.84
N ILE A 371 -8.96 -6.71 -5.00
CA ILE A 371 -10.05 -5.75 -5.18
C ILE A 371 -10.79 -6.02 -6.49
N ALA A 372 -10.07 -6.16 -7.61
CA ALA A 372 -10.66 -6.44 -8.92
C ALA A 372 -11.40 -7.81 -8.99
N THR A 373 -10.85 -8.85 -8.36
CA THR A 373 -11.52 -10.16 -8.22
C THR A 373 -12.80 -10.04 -7.40
N ASN A 374 -12.80 -9.28 -6.29
CA ASN A 374 -14.03 -9.06 -5.51
C ASN A 374 -15.12 -8.33 -6.31
N ALA A 375 -14.74 -7.50 -7.30
CA ALA A 375 -15.65 -6.74 -8.16
C ALA A 375 -16.20 -7.54 -9.36
N GLY A 376 -15.74 -8.77 -9.56
CA GLY A 376 -16.11 -9.61 -10.70
C GLY A 376 -15.39 -9.28 -12.00
N VAL A 377 -14.20 -8.67 -11.98
CA VAL A 377 -13.42 -8.43 -13.21
C VAL A 377 -12.87 -9.75 -13.75
N VAL A 378 -13.26 -10.12 -14.97
CA VAL A 378 -12.89 -11.40 -15.63
C VAL A 378 -11.37 -11.61 -15.61
N ASP A 379 -10.64 -10.65 -16.17
CA ASP A 379 -9.17 -10.69 -16.22
C ASP A 379 -8.52 -9.99 -15.01
N ALA A 380 -9.09 -10.08 -13.80
CA ALA A 380 -8.55 -9.41 -12.61
C ALA A 380 -7.04 -9.65 -12.38
N HIS A 381 -6.54 -10.81 -12.80
CA HIS A 381 -5.12 -11.16 -12.70
C HIS A 381 -4.22 -10.42 -13.72
N THR A 382 -4.74 -9.95 -14.86
CA THR A 382 -3.95 -9.19 -15.85
C THR A 382 -3.75 -7.74 -15.44
N ILE A 383 -4.73 -7.14 -14.76
CA ILE A 383 -4.71 -5.74 -14.32
C ILE A 383 -3.38 -5.38 -13.66
N GLN A 384 -2.81 -4.27 -14.12
CA GLN A 384 -1.67 -3.60 -13.52
C GLN A 384 -2.08 -2.26 -12.91
N LEU A 385 -1.27 -1.78 -11.97
CA LEU A 385 -1.43 -0.46 -11.36
C LEU A 385 -1.43 0.68 -12.42
N TYR A 386 -0.75 0.50 -13.55
CA TYR A 386 -0.76 1.46 -14.65
C TYR A 386 -2.09 1.56 -15.41
N ASP A 387 -2.98 0.57 -15.29
CA ASP A 387 -4.27 0.59 -15.98
C ASP A 387 -5.27 1.54 -15.29
N ILE A 388 -5.11 1.78 -13.99
CA ILE A 388 -5.78 2.90 -13.27
C ILE A 388 -5.35 4.23 -13.87
N ARG A 389 -4.03 4.47 -13.99
CA ARG A 389 -3.50 5.70 -14.60
C ARG A 389 -4.05 5.91 -16.02
N ARG A 390 -4.15 4.84 -16.82
CA ARG A 390 -4.75 4.89 -18.17
C ARG A 390 -6.23 5.23 -18.13
N GLY A 391 -7.01 4.58 -17.27
CA GLY A 391 -8.44 4.83 -17.11
C GLY A 391 -8.75 6.24 -16.61
N MET A 392 -7.94 6.78 -15.69
CA MET A 392 -8.11 8.13 -15.15
C MET A 392 -7.66 9.24 -16.12
N ILE A 393 -6.55 9.05 -16.86
CA ILE A 393 -6.17 9.96 -17.96
C ILE A 393 -7.24 9.94 -19.06
N ARG A 394 -7.77 8.76 -19.39
CA ARG A 394 -8.88 8.63 -20.35
C ARG A 394 -10.13 9.34 -19.85
N ALA A 395 -10.56 9.11 -18.60
CA ALA A 395 -11.73 9.79 -18.05
C ALA A 395 -11.54 11.32 -18.01
N GLY A 396 -10.37 11.81 -17.60
CA GLY A 396 -10.03 13.24 -17.61
C GLY A 396 -10.04 13.90 -18.99
N ALA A 397 -9.81 13.13 -20.06
CA ALA A 397 -9.92 13.58 -21.44
C ALA A 397 -11.33 13.45 -22.04
N HIS A 398 -12.31 12.99 -21.25
CA HIS A 398 -13.74 12.89 -21.59
C HIS A 398 -14.63 13.48 -20.47
N VAL A 399 -14.09 14.39 -19.66
CA VAL A 399 -14.86 15.30 -18.78
C VAL A 399 -15.53 16.33 -19.70
N ALA A 400 -16.82 16.59 -19.52
CA ALA A 400 -17.58 17.54 -20.32
C ALA A 400 -17.10 18.99 -20.09
N ASP A 401 -16.81 19.30 -18.83
CA ASP A 401 -16.16 20.54 -18.44
C ASP A 401 -14.68 20.58 -18.81
N SER A 402 -14.27 21.63 -19.54
CA SER A 402 -12.84 21.90 -19.75
C SER A 402 -12.10 22.10 -18.42
N VAL A 403 -10.95 21.43 -18.27
CA VAL A 403 -10.16 21.48 -17.03
C VAL A 403 -9.33 22.76 -16.99
N LYS A 404 -9.86 23.77 -16.26
CA LYS A 404 -9.21 25.07 -16.07
C LYS A 404 -7.84 24.92 -15.38
N GLY A 405 -6.87 25.70 -15.86
CA GLY A 405 -5.49 25.72 -15.36
C GLY A 405 -4.51 24.75 -16.05
N ILE A 406 -4.93 24.03 -17.09
CA ILE A 406 -3.99 23.29 -17.96
C ILE A 406 -3.32 24.28 -18.93
N ALA A 407 -1.98 24.28 -18.98
CA ALA A 407 -1.23 25.08 -19.93
C ALA A 407 -1.47 24.61 -21.39
N GLY A 408 -2.26 25.38 -22.14
CA GLY A 408 -2.52 25.17 -23.57
C GLY A 408 -1.87 26.23 -24.47
N ARG A 409 -2.21 26.21 -25.78
CA ARG A 409 -1.69 27.18 -26.76
C ARG A 409 -1.97 28.64 -26.37
N ALA A 410 -3.16 28.93 -25.81
CA ALA A 410 -3.52 30.27 -25.33
C ALA A 410 -2.56 30.76 -24.22
N ALA A 411 -2.33 29.94 -23.20
CA ALA A 411 -1.38 30.25 -22.12
C ALA A 411 0.06 30.41 -22.63
N ALA A 412 0.46 29.64 -23.65
CA ALA A 412 1.77 29.80 -24.28
C ALA A 412 1.87 31.13 -25.04
N SER A 413 0.84 31.51 -25.79
CA SER A 413 0.76 32.81 -26.49
C SER A 413 0.87 33.99 -25.52
N ILE A 414 0.11 33.96 -24.42
CA ILE A 414 0.15 34.98 -23.36
C ILE A 414 1.54 35.09 -22.72
N ALA A 415 2.25 33.97 -22.56
CA ALA A 415 3.61 33.93 -22.02
C ALA A 415 4.71 34.22 -23.06
N GLY A 416 4.39 34.54 -24.33
CA GLY A 416 5.36 34.67 -25.41
C GLY A 416 6.13 33.38 -25.74
N HIS A 417 5.64 32.22 -25.27
CA HIS A 417 6.29 30.92 -25.42
C HIS A 417 5.98 30.28 -26.77
N SER A 418 7.01 29.79 -27.44
CA SER A 418 6.86 28.99 -28.66
C SER A 418 6.17 27.64 -28.39
N VAL A 419 5.63 27.01 -29.44
CA VAL A 419 5.06 25.65 -29.36
C VAL A 419 6.08 24.64 -28.82
N GLN A 420 7.37 24.82 -29.13
CA GLN A 420 8.42 23.99 -28.54
C GLN A 420 8.55 24.21 -27.02
N ALA A 421 8.52 25.47 -26.55
CA ALA A 421 8.57 25.76 -25.12
C ALA A 421 7.32 25.26 -24.36
N LEU A 422 6.15 25.24 -25.00
CA LEU A 422 4.95 24.59 -24.47
C LEU A 422 5.15 23.07 -24.35
N ASN A 423 5.68 22.41 -25.41
CA ASN A 423 5.95 20.98 -25.43
C ASN A 423 7.07 20.55 -24.44
N ASP A 424 8.07 21.40 -24.24
CA ASP A 424 9.12 21.26 -23.22
C ASP A 424 8.57 21.45 -21.79
N GLY A 425 7.32 21.90 -21.64
CA GLY A 425 6.65 22.13 -20.37
C GLY A 425 6.95 23.48 -19.71
N LEU A 426 7.65 24.41 -20.39
CA LEU A 426 8.00 25.72 -19.83
C LEU A 426 6.74 26.51 -19.44
N THR A 427 5.74 26.56 -20.33
CA THR A 427 4.45 27.22 -20.03
C THR A 427 3.74 26.61 -18.81
N ALA A 428 3.88 25.31 -18.57
CA ALA A 428 3.31 24.66 -17.40
C ALA A 428 4.06 24.98 -16.09
N MET A 429 5.33 25.37 -16.17
CA MET A 429 6.08 25.86 -15.00
C MET A 429 5.67 27.30 -14.63
N TYR A 430 5.35 28.15 -15.62
CA TYR A 430 4.85 29.51 -15.38
C TYR A 430 3.36 29.54 -14.98
N ALA A 431 2.51 28.69 -15.59
CA ALA A 431 1.10 28.58 -15.24
C ALA A 431 0.85 27.89 -13.88
N GLY A 432 1.87 27.29 -13.28
CA GLY A 432 1.79 26.61 -11.99
C GLY A 432 1.04 25.28 -12.04
N HIS A 433 0.45 24.90 -10.91
CA HIS A 433 -0.25 23.62 -10.76
C HIS A 433 -1.74 23.76 -11.07
N VAL A 434 -2.32 22.75 -11.74
CA VAL A 434 -3.75 22.66 -12.03
C VAL A 434 -4.53 22.65 -10.70
N GLN A 435 -5.20 23.77 -10.39
CA GLN A 435 -6.01 23.95 -9.18
C GLN A 435 -7.34 23.18 -9.22
N THR A 436 -7.87 22.89 -10.40
CA THR A 436 -9.13 22.14 -10.56
C THR A 436 -9.03 20.74 -9.93
N ALA A 437 -9.99 20.38 -9.08
CA ALA A 437 -10.12 19.02 -8.52
C ALA A 437 -10.61 18.02 -9.58
N VAL A 438 -9.70 17.62 -10.47
CA VAL A 438 -10.01 16.77 -11.65
C VAL A 438 -10.62 15.42 -11.24
N TYR A 439 -10.27 14.87 -10.07
CA TYR A 439 -10.87 13.62 -9.59
C TYR A 439 -12.37 13.75 -9.32
N ASN A 440 -12.80 14.89 -8.76
CA ASN A 440 -14.19 15.18 -8.45
C ASN A 440 -15.01 15.44 -9.72
N LYS A 441 -14.44 16.15 -10.71
CA LYS A 441 -15.08 16.28 -12.04
C LYS A 441 -15.26 14.92 -12.74
N ILE A 442 -14.23 14.07 -12.71
CA ILE A 442 -14.32 12.69 -13.23
C ILE A 442 -15.36 11.85 -12.47
N ALA A 443 -15.59 12.12 -11.19
CA ALA A 443 -16.59 11.42 -10.37
C ALA A 443 -18.03 11.90 -10.64
N ALA A 444 -18.22 13.16 -11.00
CA ALA A 444 -19.51 13.72 -11.42
C ALA A 444 -19.91 13.23 -12.82
N ASP A 445 -19.04 13.43 -13.82
CA ASP A 445 -19.32 13.06 -15.21
C ASP A 445 -19.32 11.54 -15.43
N ALA A 446 -18.53 10.82 -14.63
CA ALA A 446 -18.42 9.37 -14.53
C ALA A 446 -18.72 8.63 -15.86
N LEU A 447 -17.93 8.87 -16.91
CA LEU A 447 -18.21 8.32 -18.24
C LEU A 447 -18.29 6.77 -18.23
N PRO A 448 -19.27 6.13 -18.89
CA PRO A 448 -19.29 4.68 -19.10
C PRO A 448 -18.18 4.25 -20.09
N ASP A 449 -17.01 3.90 -19.55
CA ASP A 449 -15.85 3.55 -20.38
C ASP A 449 -16.00 2.17 -21.05
N ARG A 450 -16.24 2.18 -22.36
CA ARG A 450 -16.30 1.00 -23.25
C ARG A 450 -14.97 0.22 -23.31
N LEU A 451 -13.85 0.78 -22.84
CA LEU A 451 -12.54 0.11 -22.78
C LEU A 451 -12.23 -0.51 -21.40
N ALA A 452 -13.17 -0.45 -20.45
CA ALA A 452 -13.00 -1.05 -19.13
C ALA A 452 -12.88 -2.59 -19.20
N PRO A 453 -12.02 -3.21 -18.36
CA PRO A 453 -12.04 -4.64 -18.11
C PRO A 453 -13.46 -5.14 -17.82
N ARG A 454 -13.89 -6.19 -18.53
CA ARG A 454 -15.23 -6.76 -18.37
C ARG A 454 -15.48 -7.20 -16.93
N THR A 455 -16.65 -6.85 -16.42
CA THR A 455 -17.12 -7.25 -15.09
C THR A 455 -18.38 -8.08 -15.18
N ASP A 456 -18.34 -9.29 -14.63
CA ASP A 456 -19.54 -10.11 -14.44
C ASP A 456 -20.23 -9.72 -13.11
N PRO A 457 -21.52 -9.33 -13.10
CA PRO A 457 -22.28 -9.13 -11.86
C PRO A 457 -22.43 -10.41 -11.02
N SER A 458 -22.39 -11.61 -11.62
CA SER A 458 -22.63 -12.88 -10.92
C SER A 458 -21.60 -13.16 -9.82
N VAL A 459 -20.34 -12.75 -9.99
CA VAL A 459 -19.23 -13.04 -9.05
C VAL A 459 -19.48 -12.49 -7.64
N PHE A 460 -20.34 -11.48 -7.50
CA PHE A 460 -20.72 -10.95 -6.19
C PHE A 460 -21.45 -11.99 -5.32
N SER A 461 -22.27 -12.86 -5.94
CA SER A 461 -22.79 -14.06 -5.28
C SER A 461 -21.74 -15.18 -5.26
N VAL A 462 -20.99 -15.37 -6.35
CA VAL A 462 -20.00 -16.46 -6.53
C VAL A 462 -18.67 -16.20 -5.79
N ARG A 463 -18.73 -16.25 -4.46
CA ARG A 463 -18.09 -17.41 -3.82
C ARG A 463 -19.23 -18.38 -3.52
N THR A 464 -19.43 -19.33 -4.43
CA THR A 464 -20.44 -20.37 -4.31
C THR A 464 -20.36 -21.01 -2.94
N THR A 465 -21.49 -20.96 -2.22
CA THR A 465 -21.84 -21.96 -1.22
C THR A 465 -21.72 -23.31 -1.93
N VAL A 466 -20.59 -24.01 -1.74
CA VAL A 466 -20.17 -25.18 -2.53
C VAL A 466 -21.19 -26.30 -2.38
N MET A 467 -22.16 -26.37 -3.30
CA MET A 467 -23.39 -27.12 -3.07
C MET A 467 -23.08 -28.60 -2.78
N PRO A 468 -23.85 -29.27 -1.91
CA PRO A 468 -23.61 -30.69 -1.60
C PRO A 468 -23.48 -31.58 -2.84
N SER A 469 -24.22 -31.26 -3.91
CA SER A 469 -24.11 -31.88 -5.24
C SER A 469 -22.75 -31.67 -5.94
N GLN A 470 -22.12 -30.51 -5.79
CA GLN A 470 -20.76 -30.23 -6.31
C GLN A 470 -19.70 -31.04 -5.54
N ILE A 471 -19.86 -31.17 -4.22
CA ILE A 471 -18.98 -32.02 -3.38
C ILE A 471 -19.14 -33.49 -3.77
N ALA A 472 -20.38 -33.95 -3.99
CA ALA A 472 -20.68 -35.31 -4.45
C ALA A 472 -20.07 -35.58 -5.84
N SER A 473 -20.25 -34.67 -6.81
CA SER A 473 -19.68 -34.80 -8.15
C SER A 473 -18.15 -34.81 -8.14
N TYR A 474 -17.49 -34.00 -7.30
CA TYR A 474 -16.03 -34.07 -7.16
C TYR A 474 -15.59 -35.41 -6.57
N LYS A 475 -16.26 -35.90 -5.51
CA LYS A 475 -15.96 -37.23 -4.93
C LYS A 475 -16.15 -38.37 -5.93
N GLN A 476 -17.17 -38.29 -6.80
CA GLN A 476 -17.40 -39.24 -7.87
C GLN A 476 -16.30 -39.23 -8.94
N LYS A 477 -15.73 -38.05 -9.24
CA LYS A 477 -14.60 -37.89 -10.17
C LYS A 477 -13.23 -38.24 -9.56
N HIS A 478 -13.13 -38.22 -8.23
CA HIS A 478 -11.88 -38.47 -7.49
C HIS A 478 -12.11 -39.47 -6.34
N PRO A 479 -12.42 -40.75 -6.65
CA PRO A 479 -12.47 -41.80 -5.64
C PRO A 479 -11.10 -42.00 -4.98
N GLY A 480 -11.09 -42.18 -3.65
CA GLY A 480 -9.88 -42.47 -2.86
C GLY A 480 -9.34 -41.33 -2.00
N VAL A 481 -9.84 -40.09 -2.11
CA VAL A 481 -9.34 -38.97 -1.28
C VAL A 481 -9.98 -38.97 0.12
N SER A 482 -9.15 -39.02 1.17
CA SER A 482 -9.53 -39.08 2.60
C SER A 482 -10.51 -37.98 3.04
N THR A 483 -11.53 -38.30 3.84
CA THR A 483 -12.79 -37.52 3.95
C THR A 483 -12.65 -36.03 4.25
N ASP A 484 -11.77 -35.60 5.16
CA ASP A 484 -11.65 -34.19 5.58
C ASP A 484 -10.51 -33.40 4.90
N ASP A 485 -9.38 -34.03 4.57
CA ASP A 485 -8.39 -33.39 3.68
C ASP A 485 -8.86 -33.34 2.22
N ALA A 486 -9.66 -34.32 1.78
CA ALA A 486 -10.48 -34.18 0.58
C ALA A 486 -11.37 -32.95 0.70
N ARG A 487 -12.12 -32.75 1.80
CA ARG A 487 -12.97 -31.55 1.93
C ARG A 487 -12.16 -30.25 1.91
N ARG A 488 -10.97 -30.19 2.51
CA ARG A 488 -10.07 -29.02 2.38
C ARG A 488 -9.57 -28.83 0.96
N ALA A 489 -9.08 -29.88 0.29
CA ALA A 489 -8.63 -29.84 -1.09
C ALA A 489 -9.77 -29.52 -2.07
N ILE A 490 -10.99 -30.03 -1.83
CA ILE A 490 -12.23 -29.76 -2.57
C ILE A 490 -12.68 -28.32 -2.38
N VAL A 491 -12.69 -27.79 -1.16
CA VAL A 491 -13.05 -26.39 -0.93
C VAL A 491 -11.98 -25.44 -1.49
N LEU A 492 -10.70 -25.80 -1.44
CA LEU A 492 -9.63 -25.03 -2.08
C LEU A 492 -9.70 -25.13 -3.61
N ALA A 493 -9.97 -26.30 -4.18
CA ALA A 493 -10.23 -26.48 -5.60
C ALA A 493 -11.47 -25.68 -6.01
N ILE A 494 -12.66 -25.98 -5.49
CA ILE A 494 -13.93 -25.29 -5.80
C ILE A 494 -13.99 -23.84 -5.25
N THR A 495 -12.88 -23.25 -4.79
CA THR A 495 -12.77 -21.78 -4.62
C THR A 495 -11.59 -21.13 -5.36
N SER A 496 -10.56 -21.86 -5.79
CA SER A 496 -9.47 -21.34 -6.64
C SER A 496 -9.65 -21.68 -8.12
N ASP A 497 -10.23 -22.85 -8.40
CA ASP A 497 -10.55 -23.36 -9.72
C ASP A 497 -11.70 -22.58 -10.38
N PRO A 498 -12.86 -22.30 -9.76
CA PRO A 498 -13.86 -21.46 -10.42
C PRO A 498 -13.34 -20.05 -10.72
N ASN A 499 -12.43 -19.47 -9.92
CA ASN A 499 -11.80 -18.19 -10.27
C ASN A 499 -10.87 -18.27 -11.51
N ARG A 500 -10.57 -19.47 -12.02
CA ARG A 500 -9.91 -19.73 -13.30
C ARG A 500 -10.88 -20.23 -14.37
N ALA A 501 -11.76 -21.17 -14.04
CA ALA A 501 -12.76 -21.72 -14.94
C ALA A 501 -13.74 -20.62 -15.38
N TRP A 502 -14.36 -19.87 -14.47
CA TRP A 502 -15.17 -18.69 -14.85
C TRP A 502 -14.38 -17.65 -15.64
N ALA A 503 -13.09 -17.43 -15.32
CA ALA A 503 -12.25 -16.53 -16.11
C ALA A 503 -11.88 -17.10 -17.49
N SER A 504 -12.04 -18.41 -17.72
CA SER A 504 -11.93 -19.08 -19.02
C SER A 504 -13.28 -19.10 -19.75
N ASP A 505 -14.38 -19.31 -19.03
CA ASP A 505 -15.74 -19.39 -19.55
C ASP A 505 -16.25 -18.00 -19.98
N ALA A 506 -16.05 -16.96 -19.16
CA ALA A 506 -16.37 -15.57 -19.49
C ALA A 506 -15.45 -14.96 -20.57
N ASN A 507 -14.33 -15.62 -20.87
CA ASN A 507 -13.47 -15.35 -22.02
C ASN A 507 -13.73 -16.31 -23.21
N SER A 508 -14.65 -17.28 -23.07
CA SER A 508 -14.97 -18.23 -24.13
C SER A 508 -15.65 -17.51 -25.31
N PRO A 509 -15.23 -17.76 -26.57
CA PRO A 509 -15.82 -17.10 -27.73
C PRO A 509 -17.34 -17.37 -27.86
N ASN A 510 -17.83 -18.49 -27.31
CA ASN A 510 -19.26 -18.82 -27.35
C ASN A 510 -20.14 -17.85 -26.54
N LEU A 511 -19.58 -17.12 -25.56
CA LEU A 511 -20.28 -16.04 -24.85
C LEU A 511 -20.07 -14.66 -25.49
N LEU A 512 -19.25 -14.53 -26.55
CA LEU A 512 -19.11 -13.28 -27.31
C LEU A 512 -20.27 -13.02 -28.28
N HIS A 513 -21.01 -14.07 -28.64
CA HIS A 513 -22.09 -14.03 -29.63
C HIS A 513 -23.50 -14.16 -29.05
N GLN A 514 -23.64 -14.29 -27.72
CA GLN A 514 -24.95 -14.16 -27.09
C GLN A 514 -25.33 -12.67 -27.04
N PRO A 515 -26.54 -12.28 -27.53
CA PRO A 515 -27.00 -10.91 -27.36
C PRO A 515 -27.13 -10.60 -25.87
N LEU A 516 -26.74 -9.38 -25.47
CA LEU A 516 -26.92 -8.92 -24.09
C LEU A 516 -28.42 -9.05 -23.73
N PRO A 517 -28.77 -9.63 -22.57
CA PRO A 517 -30.16 -9.69 -22.16
C PRO A 517 -30.69 -8.27 -22.04
N SER A 518 -31.78 -7.98 -22.74
CA SER A 518 -32.46 -6.68 -22.69
C SER A 518 -32.80 -6.35 -21.24
N VAL A 519 -32.20 -5.29 -20.70
CA VAL A 519 -32.49 -4.83 -19.34
C VAL A 519 -33.90 -4.26 -19.35
N SER A 520 -34.88 -5.10 -19.00
CA SER A 520 -36.26 -4.70 -18.77
C SER A 520 -36.30 -3.73 -17.60
N THR A 521 -36.28 -2.43 -17.89
CA THR A 521 -36.60 -1.40 -16.92
C THR A 521 -37.99 -1.69 -16.34
N PRO A 522 -38.18 -1.68 -15.01
CA PRO A 522 -39.51 -1.87 -14.42
C PRO A 522 -40.44 -0.77 -14.95
N SER A 523 -41.59 -1.19 -15.48
CA SER A 523 -42.51 -0.31 -16.19
C SER A 523 -43.25 0.60 -15.21
N VAL A 524 -42.75 1.84 -15.04
CA VAL A 524 -43.47 2.91 -14.35
C VAL A 524 -44.82 3.13 -15.07
N PRO A 525 -45.97 3.09 -14.37
CA PRO A 525 -47.26 3.31 -14.99
C PRO A 525 -47.35 4.71 -15.63
N ARG A 526 -47.72 4.77 -16.91
CA ARG A 526 -47.99 6.06 -17.58
C ARG A 526 -49.22 6.72 -16.96
N ARG A 527 -49.02 7.82 -16.22
CA ARG A 527 -50.10 8.72 -15.83
C ARG A 527 -50.72 9.33 -17.12
N ALA A 528 -52.05 9.38 -17.20
CA ALA A 528 -52.74 9.86 -18.39
C ALA A 528 -52.58 11.39 -18.57
N PRO A 529 -52.53 11.92 -19.80
CA PRO A 529 -52.50 13.36 -20.04
C PRO A 529 -53.87 14.00 -19.70
N PRO A 530 -53.90 15.22 -19.15
CA PRO A 530 -55.14 15.93 -18.87
C PRO A 530 -55.86 16.35 -20.16
N SER A 531 -57.19 16.41 -20.11
CA SER A 531 -58.04 16.77 -21.24
C SER A 531 -58.08 18.28 -21.48
N HIS A 532 -57.78 18.71 -22.71
CA HIS A 532 -57.98 20.11 -23.10
C HIS A 532 -59.48 20.50 -23.12
N PRO A 533 -59.85 21.70 -22.65
CA PRO A 533 -61.22 22.21 -22.74
C PRO A 533 -61.60 22.60 -24.17
N ARG A 534 -62.87 22.38 -24.52
CA ARG A 534 -63.46 22.75 -25.83
C ARG A 534 -63.44 24.27 -26.03
N ARG A 535 -62.98 24.75 -27.20
CA ARG A 535 -63.28 26.11 -27.70
C ARG A 535 -64.33 26.03 -28.81
N ARG A 536 -65.31 26.95 -28.80
CA ARG A 536 -66.41 27.02 -29.79
C ARG A 536 -65.95 27.66 -31.11
N THR A 537 -66.66 27.31 -32.18
CA THR A 537 -66.49 27.84 -33.55
C THR A 537 -67.18 29.20 -33.75
N ALA A 538 -66.59 30.06 -34.60
CA ALA A 538 -67.26 31.21 -35.21
C ALA A 538 -66.57 31.66 -36.53
N ILE A 539 -67.12 31.18 -37.66
CA ILE A 539 -67.40 31.91 -38.93
C ILE A 539 -66.35 32.91 -39.48
N LEU A 540 -65.69 32.51 -40.59
CA LEU A 540 -65.56 33.15 -41.94
C LEU A 540 -65.78 34.69 -42.10
N PRO A 541 -65.06 35.38 -43.03
CA PRO A 541 -65.01 35.00 -44.47
C PRO A 541 -63.65 35.14 -45.20
N THR A 542 -63.68 34.79 -46.49
CA THR A 542 -62.64 34.79 -47.55
C THR A 542 -62.86 35.97 -48.55
N PRO A 543 -62.15 36.08 -49.70
CA PRO A 543 -60.70 36.16 -49.96
C PRO A 543 -60.34 37.41 -50.84
N ASP A 544 -59.17 37.41 -51.52
CA ASP A 544 -58.82 38.03 -52.83
C ASP A 544 -57.65 39.06 -52.97
N SER A 545 -57.26 39.27 -54.24
CA SER A 545 -56.36 40.27 -54.86
C SER A 545 -54.84 40.30 -54.57
N LEU A 546 -54.12 39.44 -55.31
CA LEU A 546 -53.08 39.74 -56.33
C LEU A 546 -51.80 40.60 -56.04
N PRO A 547 -50.65 40.26 -56.69
CA PRO A 547 -49.42 41.09 -56.84
C PRO A 547 -49.58 42.11 -58.01
N PRO A 548 -48.57 42.89 -58.52
CA PRO A 548 -47.10 42.76 -58.39
C PRO A 548 -46.25 44.07 -58.33
N GLY A 549 -44.91 43.94 -58.39
CA GLY A 549 -44.01 45.06 -58.71
C GLY A 549 -42.50 44.71 -58.65
N ARG A 550 -41.75 44.90 -59.74
CA ARG A 550 -40.27 44.89 -59.78
C ARG A 550 -39.77 46.30 -60.15
N SER A 551 -38.66 46.76 -59.58
CA SER A 551 -37.38 47.02 -60.31
C SER A 551 -36.42 48.05 -59.65
N ALA A 552 -35.12 47.77 -59.82
CA ALA A 552 -34.03 48.72 -60.10
C ALA A 552 -33.49 49.75 -59.06
N ALA A 553 -32.21 49.53 -58.71
CA ALA A 553 -31.08 50.46 -58.89
C ALA A 553 -30.67 51.51 -57.81
N ALA A 554 -29.47 51.25 -57.25
CA ALA A 554 -28.27 52.12 -57.27
C ALA A 554 -27.99 53.22 -56.20
N LEU A 555 -26.93 52.94 -55.43
CA LEU A 555 -25.76 53.80 -55.13
C LEU A 555 -25.74 54.87 -54.01
N THR A 556 -24.51 55.00 -53.46
CA THR A 556 -23.84 56.17 -52.82
C THR A 556 -24.25 56.72 -51.43
N ALA A 557 -23.38 56.41 -50.46
CA ALA A 557 -22.58 57.35 -49.64
C ALA A 557 -23.19 58.20 -48.47
N THR A 558 -22.31 58.39 -47.47
CA THR A 558 -22.32 59.25 -46.26
C THR A 558 -22.27 60.77 -46.55
N PRO A 559 -22.50 61.73 -45.61
CA PRO A 559 -22.29 61.64 -44.14
C PRO A 559 -23.27 62.38 -43.17
N SER A 560 -22.97 62.31 -41.85
CA SER A 560 -23.16 63.25 -40.69
C SER A 560 -24.09 64.49 -40.79
N PRO A 561 -24.74 64.99 -39.69
CA PRO A 561 -24.10 65.20 -38.37
C PRO A 561 -24.98 65.14 -37.06
N HIS A 562 -24.33 65.49 -35.93
CA HIS A 562 -24.85 66.00 -34.63
C HIS A 562 -25.71 67.30 -34.79
N PRO A 563 -26.35 67.95 -33.74
CA PRO A 563 -26.06 67.94 -32.29
C PRO A 563 -27.27 68.06 -31.28
N GLN A 564 -26.96 68.30 -29.98
CA GLN A 564 -27.73 69.05 -28.93
C GLN A 564 -28.51 68.32 -27.78
N ARG A 565 -28.89 69.16 -26.80
CA ARG A 565 -29.29 69.00 -25.36
C ARG A 565 -30.84 69.17 -25.18
N PRO A 566 -31.53 69.13 -23.98
CA PRO A 566 -31.08 69.56 -22.63
C PRO A 566 -31.65 68.82 -21.37
N PHE A 567 -31.76 69.57 -20.26
CA PHE A 567 -31.72 69.25 -18.82
C PHE A 567 -33.08 68.98 -18.09
N ASP A 568 -32.97 68.50 -16.83
CA ASP A 568 -33.84 68.72 -15.64
C ASP A 568 -35.29 68.15 -15.62
N HIS A 569 -35.94 67.80 -14.48
CA HIS A 569 -35.65 67.84 -13.03
C HIS A 569 -35.99 66.46 -12.38
N ALA A 570 -35.35 65.97 -11.30
CA ALA A 570 -35.52 66.31 -9.86
C ALA A 570 -36.93 66.01 -9.29
N SER A 571 -37.17 65.41 -8.12
CA SER A 571 -36.34 64.88 -6.99
C SER A 571 -37.13 63.73 -6.29
N ALA A 572 -36.70 63.00 -5.25
CA ALA A 572 -35.48 62.93 -4.42
C ALA A 572 -35.23 61.44 -4.03
N VAL A 573 -34.72 60.95 -2.89
CA VAL A 573 -34.34 61.46 -1.55
C VAL A 573 -33.16 60.63 -0.99
N GLY A 574 -32.45 61.11 0.04
CA GLY A 574 -31.91 60.23 1.10
C GLY A 574 -30.56 59.53 0.88
N ALA A 575 -29.47 60.29 0.75
CA ALA A 575 -28.10 59.77 0.80
C ALA A 575 -27.22 60.58 1.77
N TYR A 576 -26.19 59.94 2.36
CA TYR A 576 -25.02 60.60 2.93
C TYR A 576 -23.74 60.02 2.27
N PRO A 577 -22.66 60.81 2.08
CA PRO A 577 -21.71 60.55 1.00
C PRO A 577 -20.33 60.01 1.47
N PRO A 578 -19.51 59.46 0.54
CA PRO A 578 -18.09 59.19 0.78
C PRO A 578 -17.22 60.46 0.67
N PRO A 579 -16.09 60.55 1.38
CA PRO A 579 -15.09 61.61 1.21
C PRO A 579 -14.14 61.33 0.01
N PRO A 580 -13.72 62.35 -0.77
CA PRO A 580 -12.87 62.19 -1.95
C PRO A 580 -11.37 62.53 -1.73
N THR A 581 -10.64 62.55 -2.84
CA THR A 581 -9.17 62.66 -3.00
C THR A 581 -8.49 64.01 -2.74
N VAL A 582 -7.27 63.94 -2.21
CA VAL A 582 -6.04 64.70 -2.56
C VAL A 582 -5.97 66.23 -2.37
N ALA A 583 -4.97 66.67 -1.59
CA ALA A 583 -4.22 67.93 -1.75
C ALA A 583 -2.79 67.79 -1.15
N LEU A 584 -1.84 68.65 -1.53
CA LEU A 584 -0.45 68.65 -1.05
C LEU A 584 -0.20 69.73 0.02
N HIS A 585 0.81 69.50 0.86
CA HIS A 585 1.90 70.41 1.33
C HIS A 585 2.43 69.86 2.68
N SER A 586 3.68 69.97 3.13
CA SER A 586 5.05 70.30 2.66
C SER A 586 5.87 70.54 3.96
N ALA A 587 7.21 70.40 3.94
CA ALA A 587 8.16 70.41 5.10
C ALA A 587 8.23 69.05 5.86
N GLU A 588 9.34 68.28 5.81
CA GLU A 588 10.66 68.42 6.50
C GLU A 588 10.67 67.70 7.87
N ALA A 589 11.61 66.80 8.26
CA ALA A 589 12.80 66.22 7.61
C ALA A 589 13.06 64.77 8.17
N LEU A 590 13.60 63.79 7.39
CA LEU A 590 14.97 63.21 7.41
C LEU A 590 15.39 62.47 8.72
N ASP A 591 16.02 61.28 8.76
CA ASP A 591 16.60 60.30 7.79
C ASP A 591 16.15 58.84 8.21
N ASP A 592 16.04 57.72 7.46
CA ASP A 592 16.86 56.97 6.45
C ASP A 592 18.23 56.44 6.97
N GLU A 593 18.79 55.28 6.62
CA GLU A 593 18.51 54.19 5.62
C GLU A 593 18.04 52.83 6.30
N THR A 594 18.15 51.56 5.82
CA THR A 594 18.60 50.90 4.55
C THR A 594 17.86 49.55 4.31
N PRO A 595 17.55 49.13 3.05
CA PRO A 595 16.96 47.81 2.75
C PRO A 595 17.93 46.75 2.17
N GLY A 596 17.71 45.46 2.49
CA GLY A 596 18.46 44.32 1.95
C GLY A 596 17.77 43.59 0.77
N PRO A 597 18.47 43.27 -0.35
CA PRO A 597 17.83 42.78 -1.58
C PRO A 597 17.68 41.25 -1.71
N TYR A 598 16.55 40.80 -2.25
CA TYR A 598 16.35 39.40 -2.70
C TYR A 598 16.80 39.19 -4.16
N PHE A 599 17.76 38.30 -4.37
CA PHE A 599 18.28 37.97 -5.72
C PHE A 599 17.33 37.07 -6.53
N VAL A 600 16.91 37.54 -7.70
CA VAL A 600 16.27 36.73 -8.75
C VAL A 600 17.34 36.00 -9.57
N ARG A 601 17.20 34.69 -9.79
CA ARG A 601 18.09 33.93 -10.68
C ARG A 601 17.69 34.12 -12.15
N GLY A 602 18.50 34.88 -12.89
CA GLY A 602 18.37 35.00 -14.35
C GLY A 602 18.63 33.68 -15.09
N ALA A 603 17.95 33.47 -16.22
CA ALA A 603 18.17 32.33 -17.10
C ALA A 603 19.38 32.57 -18.02
N GLY A 604 20.28 31.58 -18.15
CA GLY A 604 21.47 31.70 -19.00
C GLY A 604 21.16 31.57 -20.51
N PRO A 605 21.89 32.30 -21.38
CA PRO A 605 21.68 32.23 -22.83
C PRO A 605 22.12 30.89 -23.43
N LYS A 606 21.41 30.46 -24.49
CA LYS A 606 21.71 29.22 -25.23
C LYS A 606 22.90 29.45 -26.16
N ARG A 607 23.89 28.55 -26.14
CA ARG A 607 25.00 28.55 -27.11
C ARG A 607 24.47 28.43 -28.54
N GLN A 608 24.78 29.41 -29.39
CA GLN A 608 24.77 29.20 -30.83
C GLN A 608 25.82 28.14 -31.21
N ARG A 609 25.56 27.40 -32.29
CA ARG A 609 26.60 26.62 -32.99
C ARG A 609 27.01 27.41 -34.21
N LEU A 610 28.25 27.92 -34.20
CA LEU A 610 28.90 28.33 -35.45
C LEU A 610 29.19 27.07 -36.28
N ASN A 611 28.83 27.10 -37.55
CA ASN A 611 29.41 26.22 -38.55
C ASN A 611 30.70 26.89 -39.05
N THR A 612 31.78 26.14 -39.11
CA THR A 612 33.01 26.50 -39.82
C THR A 612 33.42 25.29 -40.64
N ASP A 613 33.35 25.42 -41.98
CA ASP A 613 34.14 24.65 -42.96
C ASP A 613 33.70 25.08 -44.38
N GLU A 614 34.19 26.24 -44.82
CA GLU A 614 34.34 26.54 -46.25
C GLU A 614 35.84 26.75 -46.54
N ASN A 615 36.42 25.96 -47.45
CA ASN A 615 37.43 26.49 -48.35
C ASN A 615 37.58 25.70 -49.67
N MET A 616 37.16 26.37 -50.75
CA MET A 616 37.54 26.27 -52.17
C MET A 616 38.42 25.11 -52.69
N LYS A 617 37.90 24.38 -53.70
CA LYS A 617 38.33 24.43 -55.13
C LYS A 617 37.43 23.51 -55.97
N GLN A 618 36.62 23.99 -56.92
CA GLN A 618 36.94 24.46 -58.28
C GLN A 618 37.55 23.41 -59.24
N SER A 619 36.70 22.80 -60.08
CA SER A 619 36.95 22.55 -61.52
C SER A 619 35.69 22.01 -62.25
N ASP A 620 35.13 22.84 -63.13
CA ASP A 620 34.55 22.54 -64.46
C ASP A 620 33.45 21.49 -64.73
N LEU A 621 32.31 22.02 -65.23
CA LEU A 621 31.63 21.66 -66.49
C LEU A 621 31.48 20.17 -66.89
N PHE A 622 30.25 19.63 -66.83
CA PHE A 622 29.40 19.36 -68.03
C PHE A 622 28.10 18.62 -67.64
N SER A 623 26.96 19.03 -68.22
CA SER A 623 25.74 18.20 -68.32
C SER A 623 25.71 17.52 -69.69
N PRO A 624 25.12 16.31 -69.82
CA PRO A 624 23.75 16.27 -70.36
C PRO A 624 22.85 15.17 -69.75
N ALA A 625 21.61 15.13 -70.25
CA ALA A 625 20.51 14.24 -69.84
C ALA A 625 20.59 12.81 -70.49
N PRO A 626 19.70 11.85 -70.13
CA PRO A 626 19.95 10.42 -70.35
C PRO A 626 19.44 9.86 -71.70
N PRO A 627 19.93 8.68 -72.13
CA PRO A 627 19.36 7.90 -73.22
C PRO A 627 18.26 6.91 -72.74
N PRO A 628 17.18 6.71 -73.50
CA PRO A 628 16.21 5.62 -73.30
C PRO A 628 16.51 4.41 -74.20
N VAL A 629 16.21 3.18 -73.72
CA VAL A 629 16.12 1.96 -74.55
C VAL A 629 14.99 1.07 -74.00
N ASP A 630 14.35 0.29 -74.87
CA ASP A 630 13.08 -0.42 -74.63
C ASP A 630 13.16 -1.92 -75.07
N ALA A 631 12.12 -2.68 -74.72
CA ALA A 631 11.57 -3.85 -75.43
C ALA A 631 12.26 -5.25 -75.37
N THR A 632 11.49 -6.21 -74.83
CA THR A 632 11.43 -7.67 -75.15
C THR A 632 12.59 -8.60 -74.68
N GLN A 633 12.40 -9.91 -74.41
CA GLN A 633 11.42 -10.89 -74.92
C GLN A 633 10.89 -11.93 -73.89
N ALA A 634 9.85 -12.66 -74.32
CA ALA A 634 9.51 -14.07 -74.03
C ALA A 634 8.85 -14.49 -72.68
N LEU A 635 7.56 -14.85 -72.83
CA LEU A 635 6.71 -15.75 -72.00
C LEU A 635 7.09 -17.25 -72.26
N PRO A 636 6.51 -18.32 -71.62
CA PRO A 636 5.06 -18.45 -71.37
C PRO A 636 4.48 -19.40 -70.26
N HIS A 637 3.14 -19.32 -70.18
CA HIS A 637 2.13 -20.29 -69.71
C HIS A 637 1.83 -20.51 -68.20
N SER A 638 0.65 -20.01 -67.80
CA SER A 638 -0.16 -20.46 -66.65
C SER A 638 -1.07 -21.66 -67.04
N PRO A 639 -1.86 -22.25 -66.11
CA PRO A 639 -3.27 -21.81 -66.02
C PRO A 639 -3.96 -21.89 -64.63
N SER A 640 -5.23 -21.45 -64.61
CA SER A 640 -6.30 -21.68 -63.60
C SER A 640 -6.31 -20.87 -62.28
N SER A 641 -7.23 -19.90 -62.23
CA SER A 641 -8.03 -19.51 -61.05
C SER A 641 -9.43 -20.16 -61.19
N PRO A 642 -10.38 -20.10 -60.23
CA PRO A 642 -11.12 -18.87 -59.86
C PRO A 642 -11.51 -18.82 -58.35
N PRO A 643 -12.53 -18.08 -57.88
CA PRO A 643 -12.41 -16.65 -57.56
C PRO A 643 -12.96 -16.26 -56.15
N ALA A 644 -12.86 -14.96 -55.80
CA ALA A 644 -13.90 -14.12 -55.19
C ALA A 644 -13.47 -13.18 -54.02
N SER A 645 -14.14 -12.02 -53.99
CA SER A 645 -14.44 -11.14 -52.86
C SER A 645 -13.37 -10.25 -52.17
N ASP A 646 -13.68 -8.94 -52.26
CA ASP A 646 -13.71 -7.95 -51.18
C ASP A 646 -12.39 -7.44 -50.58
N LEU A 647 -11.82 -6.45 -51.27
CA LEU A 647 -10.80 -5.54 -50.74
C LEU A 647 -11.44 -4.46 -49.83
N LEU A 648 -11.09 -4.49 -48.54
CA LEU A 648 -11.16 -3.32 -47.67
C LEU A 648 -9.73 -2.99 -47.16
N PRO A 649 -9.30 -1.72 -47.12
CA PRO A 649 -7.97 -1.36 -46.64
C PRO A 649 -7.92 -1.39 -45.10
N GLU A 650 -7.16 -2.32 -44.53
CA GLU A 650 -6.82 -2.29 -43.10
C GLU A 650 -5.92 -1.08 -42.80
N LEU A 651 -6.44 -0.11 -42.04
CA LEU A 651 -5.66 1.02 -41.52
C LEU A 651 -4.83 0.57 -40.31
N ASP A 652 -3.53 0.33 -40.52
CA ASP A 652 -2.56 -0.07 -39.50
C ASP A 652 -2.31 1.04 -38.44
N PRO A 653 -2.71 0.85 -37.16
CA PRO A 653 -2.59 1.87 -36.13
C PRO A 653 -1.18 1.92 -35.51
N GLN A 654 -0.21 2.40 -36.28
CA GLN A 654 1.18 2.56 -35.83
C GLN A 654 1.37 3.78 -34.90
N LEU A 655 1.47 3.52 -33.59
CA LEU A 655 1.92 4.51 -32.59
C LEU A 655 2.77 3.83 -31.51
N ASP A 656 4.02 4.28 -31.34
CA ASP A 656 4.88 3.83 -30.23
C ASP A 656 4.64 4.68 -28.96
N ASP A 657 5.09 4.19 -27.79
CA ASP A 657 4.78 4.86 -26.51
C ASP A 657 5.46 6.26 -26.36
N ALA A 658 6.33 6.69 -27.28
CA ALA A 658 6.82 8.07 -27.34
C ALA A 658 5.87 8.95 -28.18
N GLY A 659 5.41 8.46 -29.34
CA GLY A 659 4.32 9.10 -30.09
C GLY A 659 3.03 9.22 -29.27
N LEU A 660 2.78 8.30 -28.33
CA LEU A 660 1.59 8.33 -27.47
C LEU A 660 1.63 9.40 -26.37
N GLU A 661 2.80 9.72 -25.78
CA GLU A 661 2.91 10.87 -24.85
C GLU A 661 2.81 12.21 -25.61
N MET A 662 3.08 12.25 -26.92
CA MET A 662 2.84 13.41 -27.80
C MET A 662 1.36 13.55 -28.23
N LEU A 663 0.70 12.47 -28.66
CA LEU A 663 -0.66 12.50 -29.21
C LEU A 663 -1.71 12.96 -28.19
N VAL A 664 -1.49 12.68 -26.90
CA VAL A 664 -2.34 13.17 -25.80
C VAL A 664 -2.30 14.71 -25.68
N GLY A 665 -1.22 15.36 -26.12
CA GLY A 665 -1.14 16.82 -26.24
C GLY A 665 -1.92 17.36 -27.45
N THR A 666 -2.06 16.58 -28.53
CA THR A 666 -2.72 17.00 -29.78
C THR A 666 -4.24 16.84 -29.74
N ILE A 667 -4.77 15.78 -29.11
CA ILE A 667 -6.22 15.49 -29.11
C ILE A 667 -7.04 16.56 -28.36
N VAL A 668 -6.41 17.33 -27.46
CA VAL A 668 -7.03 18.47 -26.75
C VAL A 668 -7.07 19.74 -27.63
N GLN A 669 -6.68 19.67 -28.91
CA GLN A 669 -6.47 20.83 -29.79
C GLN A 669 -7.32 20.81 -31.08
N THR A 670 -8.30 19.90 -31.18
CA THR A 670 -9.18 19.74 -32.36
C THR A 670 -10.65 19.64 -31.96
N SER A 671 -11.15 20.65 -31.24
CA SER A 671 -12.58 20.86 -30.95
C SER A 671 -12.84 22.35 -30.64
N ALA A 672 -12.60 23.18 -31.65
CA ALA A 672 -13.07 24.55 -31.76
C ALA A 672 -13.59 24.72 -33.20
N ASP A 673 -14.44 25.72 -33.42
CA ASP A 673 -15.09 26.02 -34.70
C ASP A 673 -16.12 24.97 -35.17
N GLU A 674 -17.24 24.83 -34.43
CA GLU A 674 -18.57 24.88 -35.06
C GLU A 674 -19.50 25.74 -34.18
N ASP A 675 -20.27 26.61 -34.83
CA ASP A 675 -21.13 27.62 -34.18
C ASP A 675 -22.59 27.14 -34.22
N THR A 676 -23.30 27.15 -33.09
CA THR A 676 -24.73 26.80 -33.04
C THR A 676 -25.46 27.47 -31.88
N SER A 677 -25.93 28.69 -32.11
CA SER A 677 -26.86 29.39 -31.23
C SER A 677 -28.25 28.73 -31.23
N LEU A 678 -28.87 28.51 -30.07
CA LEU A 678 -30.34 28.59 -29.92
C LEU A 678 -30.82 28.64 -28.45
N ALA A 679 -31.85 29.46 -28.22
CA ALA A 679 -32.81 29.47 -27.11
C ALA A 679 -32.29 29.40 -25.65
N LYS A 680 -32.31 30.57 -24.98
CA LYS A 680 -32.65 30.64 -23.55
C LYS A 680 -34.12 30.27 -23.33
N ALA A 681 -34.46 29.86 -22.11
CA ALA A 681 -35.76 30.05 -21.49
C ALA A 681 -35.53 30.45 -20.02
N ASP A 682 -36.40 31.27 -19.46
CA ASP A 682 -36.09 32.13 -18.32
C ASP A 682 -36.64 31.62 -16.96
N ASP A 683 -36.47 32.46 -15.94
CA ASP A 683 -36.68 32.18 -14.52
C ASP A 683 -38.11 31.74 -14.12
N ALA A 684 -38.19 30.97 -13.02
CA ALA A 684 -39.38 30.89 -12.17
C ALA A 684 -38.97 30.61 -10.70
N SER A 685 -39.55 31.35 -9.77
CA SER A 685 -39.18 31.39 -8.34
C SER A 685 -40.35 30.97 -7.43
N GLY A 686 -40.03 30.47 -6.23
CA GLY A 686 -40.97 30.28 -5.12
C GLY A 686 -41.84 29.01 -5.19
N ASP A 687 -42.63 28.69 -4.15
CA ASP A 687 -42.58 29.23 -2.78
C ASP A 687 -43.25 28.29 -1.77
N GLU A 688 -42.99 28.54 -0.47
CA GLU A 688 -43.68 28.19 0.79
C GLU A 688 -44.76 27.07 0.93
N ASN A 689 -44.87 26.60 2.19
CA ASN A 689 -45.97 25.86 2.85
C ASN A 689 -46.08 24.36 2.50
N ASP A 690 -45.99 23.40 3.43
CA ASP A 690 -46.64 23.18 4.75
C ASP A 690 -47.88 22.29 4.63
N ASP A 691 -47.88 21.21 5.42
CA ASP A 691 -49.06 20.51 5.97
C ASP A 691 -48.51 19.46 6.97
N GLU A 692 -48.83 19.61 8.26
CA GLU A 692 -48.64 18.58 9.29
C GLU A 692 -49.85 17.61 9.28
N ASP A 693 -49.66 16.37 9.72
CA ASP A 693 -50.70 15.67 10.50
C ASP A 693 -50.10 14.45 11.24
N ASP A 694 -50.50 14.28 12.49
CA ASP A 694 -50.14 13.16 13.37
C ASP A 694 -50.96 11.90 13.04
N ASP A 695 -50.43 10.70 13.34
CA ASP A 695 -51.15 9.84 14.31
C ASP A 695 -50.27 8.73 14.95
N THR A 696 -50.69 8.36 16.14
CA THR A 696 -50.02 7.55 17.17
C THR A 696 -50.10 6.04 16.96
N LEU A 697 -49.11 5.28 17.50
CA LEU A 697 -49.40 3.98 18.11
C LEU A 697 -48.40 3.54 19.19
N PHE A 698 -48.90 2.75 20.15
CA PHE A 698 -48.23 2.28 21.37
C PHE A 698 -47.01 1.37 21.16
N GLY A 699 -46.02 1.49 22.05
CA GLY A 699 -44.93 0.53 22.22
C GLY A 699 -45.17 -0.49 23.35
N LEU A 700 -44.33 -1.54 23.40
CA LEU A 700 -44.19 -2.46 24.52
C LEU A 700 -42.69 -2.77 24.74
N ALA A 701 -42.24 -2.68 25.99
CA ALA A 701 -40.84 -2.83 26.36
C ALA A 701 -40.42 -4.29 26.62
N LEU A 702 -39.17 -4.64 26.33
CA LEU A 702 -38.47 -5.79 26.93
C LEU A 702 -36.94 -5.70 26.78
N GLY A 703 -36.23 -5.57 27.89
CA GLY A 703 -34.79 -5.88 28.01
C GLY A 703 -33.81 -4.72 27.86
N GLU A 704 -33.33 -4.18 28.98
CA GLU A 704 -32.20 -3.24 29.03
C GLU A 704 -30.91 -3.94 28.53
N THR A 705 -30.48 -3.62 27.31
CA THR A 705 -29.06 -3.61 26.96
C THR A 705 -28.47 -2.26 27.34
N VAL A 706 -27.18 -2.20 27.67
CA VAL A 706 -26.52 -0.91 27.94
C VAL A 706 -26.46 -0.10 26.65
N ASP A 707 -27.27 0.94 26.55
CA ASP A 707 -27.35 1.79 25.38
C ASP A 707 -26.03 2.55 25.17
N ASP A 708 -25.42 2.33 24.00
CA ASP A 708 -24.28 3.11 23.53
C ASP A 708 -24.83 4.25 22.66
N PRO A 709 -24.72 5.52 23.09
CA PRO A 709 -25.34 6.65 22.39
C PRO A 709 -24.74 6.97 21.01
N SER A 710 -23.84 6.11 20.50
CA SER A 710 -23.30 6.21 19.14
C SER A 710 -24.10 5.46 18.07
N ASP A 711 -25.04 4.56 18.42
CA ASP A 711 -25.80 3.78 17.41
C ASP A 711 -27.16 4.41 17.01
N GLU A 712 -27.72 5.37 17.78
CA GLU A 712 -28.97 6.08 17.41
C GLU A 712 -28.86 6.84 16.07
N GLN A 713 -27.66 7.33 15.72
CA GLN A 713 -27.41 8.08 14.48
C GLN A 713 -27.39 7.20 13.21
N ASN A 714 -27.61 5.89 13.32
CA ASN A 714 -27.63 4.96 12.20
C ASN A 714 -28.94 4.15 12.20
N PRO A 715 -30.01 4.60 11.51
CA PRO A 715 -31.31 3.92 11.53
C PRO A 715 -31.14 2.47 11.10
N ALA A 716 -31.61 1.56 11.95
CA ALA A 716 -31.18 0.16 11.99
C ALA A 716 -31.49 -0.62 10.70
N GLY A 717 -30.54 -0.59 9.76
CA GLY A 717 -30.66 -1.24 8.45
C GLY A 717 -30.08 -0.47 7.27
N GLN A 718 -29.72 0.81 7.43
CA GLN A 718 -29.07 1.59 6.35
C GLN A 718 -27.73 0.94 5.92
N ASP A 719 -27.46 0.90 4.61
CA ASP A 719 -26.16 0.43 4.09
C ASP A 719 -25.05 1.36 4.61
N PRO A 720 -24.03 0.85 5.33
CA PRO A 720 -22.93 1.67 5.83
C PRO A 720 -22.16 2.45 4.76
N LEU A 721 -22.31 2.13 3.47
CA LEU A 721 -21.75 2.92 2.37
C LEU A 721 -22.58 4.15 1.99
N LEU A 722 -23.88 4.18 2.33
CA LEU A 722 -24.81 5.26 2.02
C LEU A 722 -24.99 6.26 3.19
N LEU A 723 -24.20 6.13 4.25
CA LEU A 723 -24.13 7.12 5.34
C LEU A 723 -23.58 8.45 4.82
N VAL A 724 -24.13 9.57 5.27
CA VAL A 724 -23.73 10.90 4.79
C VAL A 724 -22.61 11.49 5.66
N GLY A 725 -21.78 12.36 5.08
CA GLY A 725 -20.85 13.22 5.83
C GLY A 725 -19.99 12.50 6.87
N ASN A 726 -20.11 12.96 8.13
CA ASN A 726 -19.34 12.46 9.27
C ASN A 726 -19.72 11.01 9.63
N ALA A 727 -20.99 10.60 9.53
CA ALA A 727 -21.43 9.26 9.92
C ALA A 727 -20.70 8.13 9.15
N PHE A 728 -20.40 8.33 7.85
CA PHE A 728 -19.57 7.40 7.08
C PHE A 728 -18.13 7.31 7.60
N VAL A 729 -17.55 8.47 7.96
CA VAL A 729 -16.20 8.55 8.53
C VAL A 729 -16.17 7.86 9.88
N THR A 730 -17.10 8.19 10.77
CA THR A 730 -17.21 7.61 12.11
C THR A 730 -17.39 6.09 12.03
N LYS A 731 -18.37 5.57 11.29
CA LYS A 731 -18.62 4.11 11.22
C LYS A 731 -17.46 3.31 10.62
N LEU A 732 -16.64 3.90 9.75
CA LEU A 732 -15.41 3.27 9.25
C LEU A 732 -14.16 3.54 10.14
N ALA A 733 -14.13 4.62 10.91
CA ALA A 733 -13.06 4.92 11.85
C ALA A 733 -13.16 4.08 13.13
N THR A 734 -14.38 3.76 13.58
CA THR A 734 -14.67 2.94 14.76
C THR A 734 -14.47 1.45 14.48
N ILE A 735 -15.16 0.91 13.47
CA ILE A 735 -15.35 -0.54 13.26
C ILE A 735 -14.10 -1.40 13.50
N ASN A 736 -14.14 -2.25 14.51
CA ASN A 736 -13.05 -3.18 14.85
C ASN A 736 -13.44 -4.67 14.81
N THR A 737 -14.47 -5.00 14.03
CA THR A 737 -14.91 -6.39 13.81
C THR A 737 -13.87 -7.21 13.05
N TYR A 738 -13.54 -8.43 13.51
CA TYR A 738 -12.52 -9.26 12.85
C TYR A 738 -12.90 -10.72 12.64
N LEU A 739 -12.59 -11.22 11.45
CA LEU A 739 -12.78 -12.62 11.07
C LEU A 739 -11.61 -13.47 11.56
N ASP A 740 -11.86 -14.26 12.60
CA ASP A 740 -10.97 -15.34 13.02
C ASP A 740 -10.85 -16.38 11.89
N GLN A 741 -9.61 -16.73 11.53
CA GLN A 741 -9.35 -17.69 10.47
C GLN A 741 -9.63 -19.15 10.89
N GLY A 742 -9.93 -19.39 12.18
CA GLY A 742 -10.34 -20.70 12.69
C GLY A 742 -9.30 -21.78 12.46
N ASN A 743 -8.02 -21.41 12.46
CA ASN A 743 -6.93 -22.28 12.06
C ASN A 743 -6.43 -23.07 13.28
N GLU A 744 -7.20 -24.08 13.68
CA GLU A 744 -7.19 -24.76 14.99
C GLU A 744 -5.84 -25.35 15.45
N GLY A 745 -4.83 -25.47 14.57
CA GLY A 745 -3.46 -25.89 14.90
C GLY A 745 -2.37 -24.80 14.78
N ALA A 746 -2.73 -23.58 14.37
CA ALA A 746 -1.82 -22.43 14.37
C ALA A 746 -2.00 -21.60 15.65
N GLN A 747 -0.97 -20.84 16.04
CA GLN A 747 -1.11 -19.85 17.11
C GLN A 747 -2.30 -18.93 16.79
N ARG A 748 -3.26 -18.80 17.73
CA ARG A 748 -4.33 -17.80 17.65
C ARG A 748 -3.69 -16.47 17.27
N THR A 749 -4.14 -15.86 16.18
CA THR A 749 -3.75 -14.50 15.84
C THR A 749 -4.13 -13.60 16.99
N ASP A 750 -3.17 -12.81 17.49
CA ASP A 750 -3.47 -11.74 18.44
C ASP A 750 -4.65 -10.90 17.90
N PRO A 751 -5.60 -10.46 18.74
CA PRO A 751 -6.71 -9.64 18.29
C PRO A 751 -6.19 -8.35 17.62
N PRO A 752 -6.98 -7.72 16.73
CA PRO A 752 -6.63 -6.45 16.12
C PRO A 752 -6.18 -5.40 17.15
N ALA A 753 -5.34 -4.46 16.68
CA ALA A 753 -4.94 -3.31 17.49
C ALA A 753 -6.18 -2.55 18.00
N THR A 754 -6.10 -2.03 19.21
CA THR A 754 -7.19 -1.33 19.90
C THR A 754 -6.85 0.15 20.09
N GLY A 755 -7.88 0.98 20.32
CA GLY A 755 -7.70 2.41 20.57
C GLY A 755 -7.39 3.23 19.33
N ASN A 756 -6.94 4.48 19.56
CA ASN A 756 -7.27 5.62 18.68
C ASN A 756 -8.80 5.67 18.49
N SER A 757 -9.30 5.90 17.27
CA SER A 757 -10.74 5.86 16.97
C SER A 757 -11.40 4.48 17.06
N ARG A 758 -10.64 3.38 17.22
CA ARG A 758 -11.20 2.02 17.06
C ARG A 758 -11.92 1.52 18.30
N ASP A 759 -13.04 0.84 18.05
CA ASP A 759 -13.79 0.04 19.01
C ASP A 759 -12.92 -1.03 19.70
N PRO A 760 -13.39 -1.58 20.84
CA PRO A 760 -12.96 -2.89 21.32
C PRO A 760 -13.06 -3.95 20.20
N PRO A 761 -12.05 -4.81 20.01
CA PRO A 761 -11.99 -5.72 18.87
C PRO A 761 -13.01 -6.85 19.05
N THR A 762 -14.11 -6.78 18.30
CA THR A 762 -15.21 -7.75 18.34
C THR A 762 -14.98 -8.85 17.31
N GLN A 763 -15.22 -10.11 17.69
CA GLN A 763 -15.16 -11.22 16.73
C GLN A 763 -16.34 -11.08 15.75
N TYR A 764 -16.07 -11.14 14.44
CA TYR A 764 -17.13 -11.15 13.44
C TYR A 764 -17.84 -12.51 13.46
N PHE A 765 -19.17 -12.47 13.52
CA PHE A 765 -20.03 -13.65 13.51
C PHE A 765 -20.94 -13.64 12.29
N PHE A 766 -21.13 -14.82 11.70
CA PHE A 766 -22.10 -15.07 10.65
C PHE A 766 -23.37 -15.65 11.27
N THR A 767 -24.50 -14.96 11.12
CA THR A 767 -25.85 -15.46 11.46
C THR A 767 -26.41 -16.29 10.31
N CYS A 768 -27.09 -17.40 10.60
CA CYS A 768 -27.84 -18.14 9.60
C CYS A 768 -29.20 -17.44 9.34
N PRO A 769 -29.55 -17.02 8.12
CA PRO A 769 -30.81 -16.32 7.85
C PRO A 769 -32.06 -17.22 7.95
N VAL A 770 -31.88 -18.52 8.24
CA VAL A 770 -32.98 -19.51 8.32
C VAL A 770 -33.29 -19.93 9.76
N CYS A 771 -32.30 -19.92 10.67
CA CYS A 771 -32.48 -20.34 12.06
C CYS A 771 -31.69 -19.52 13.10
N ASP A 772 -31.16 -18.35 12.70
CA ASP A 772 -30.38 -17.40 13.51
C ASP A 772 -29.03 -17.91 14.03
N ARG A 773 -28.74 -19.21 13.87
CA ARG A 773 -27.52 -19.86 14.37
C ARG A 773 -26.25 -19.08 14.02
N VAL A 774 -25.58 -18.64 15.07
CA VAL A 774 -24.38 -17.83 15.04
C VAL A 774 -23.13 -18.72 14.89
N SER A 775 -22.17 -18.30 14.06
CA SER A 775 -20.86 -18.97 13.92
C SER A 775 -19.76 -17.95 13.65
N ASN A 776 -18.62 -18.03 14.33
CA ASN A 776 -17.44 -17.19 14.06
C ASN A 776 -16.60 -17.66 12.86
N SER A 777 -16.76 -18.91 12.43
CA SER A 777 -16.05 -19.46 11.28
C SER A 777 -16.94 -19.48 10.05
N PHE A 778 -16.49 -18.85 8.96
CA PHE A 778 -17.18 -18.87 7.67
C PHE A 778 -17.42 -20.31 7.18
N LEU A 779 -16.46 -21.22 7.36
CA LEU A 779 -16.60 -22.62 6.93
C LEU A 779 -17.63 -23.40 7.76
N LYS A 780 -17.75 -23.10 9.07
CA LYS A 780 -18.76 -23.71 9.94
C LYS A 780 -20.16 -23.13 9.64
N TRP A 781 -20.25 -21.84 9.34
CA TRP A 781 -21.48 -21.19 8.86
C TRP A 781 -21.93 -21.75 7.49
N VAL A 782 -21.05 -21.77 6.49
CA VAL A 782 -21.33 -22.32 5.14
C VAL A 782 -21.80 -23.77 5.22
N ARG A 783 -21.14 -24.62 6.04
CA ARG A 783 -21.54 -26.01 6.25
C ARG A 783 -22.94 -26.12 6.88
N HIS A 784 -23.28 -25.22 7.80
CA HIS A 784 -24.60 -25.21 8.41
C HIS A 784 -25.66 -24.65 7.46
N SER A 785 -25.43 -23.53 6.76
CA SER A 785 -26.44 -22.95 5.85
C SER A 785 -26.77 -23.84 4.64
N MET A 786 -25.89 -24.78 4.26
CA MET A 786 -26.19 -25.88 3.33
C MET A 786 -27.16 -26.94 3.88
N ASN A 787 -27.09 -27.17 5.20
CA ASN A 787 -27.76 -28.29 5.88
C ASN A 787 -28.95 -27.82 6.73
N CYS A 788 -29.13 -26.51 6.90
CA CYS A 788 -30.09 -25.88 7.78
C CYS A 788 -31.52 -26.06 7.26
N THR A 789 -32.17 -27.14 7.68
CA THR A 789 -33.63 -27.23 7.59
C THR A 789 -34.24 -26.32 8.65
N VAL A 790 -35.39 -25.70 8.35
CA VAL A 790 -36.14 -24.84 9.30
C VAL A 790 -36.48 -25.59 10.60
N GLN A 791 -36.56 -26.93 10.50
CA GLN A 791 -36.82 -27.86 11.60
C GLN A 791 -35.71 -27.90 12.67
N GLU A 792 -34.46 -27.49 12.38
CA GLU A 792 -33.38 -27.48 13.40
C GLU A 792 -33.72 -26.59 14.62
N ARG A 793 -34.57 -25.55 14.47
CA ARG A 793 -35.02 -24.70 15.60
C ARG A 793 -35.80 -25.48 16.67
N ASN A 794 -36.48 -26.58 16.31
CA ASN A 794 -37.40 -27.30 17.19
C ASN A 794 -36.93 -28.71 17.58
N ALA A 795 -35.64 -29.03 17.37
CA ALA A 795 -35.01 -30.26 17.87
C ALA A 795 -34.81 -30.22 19.40
N LYS A 796 -35.90 -30.05 20.15
CA LYS A 796 -36.02 -30.60 21.50
C LYS A 796 -35.57 -32.06 21.41
N THR A 797 -34.72 -32.45 22.35
CA THR A 797 -34.17 -33.81 22.53
C THR A 797 -35.05 -34.92 21.97
N VAL A 798 -34.52 -35.68 21.00
CA VAL A 798 -35.19 -36.85 20.43
C VAL A 798 -35.32 -37.90 21.54
N PRO A 799 -36.54 -38.25 22.00
CA PRO A 799 -36.71 -39.31 22.99
C PRO A 799 -36.48 -40.67 22.32
N CYS A 800 -36.05 -41.66 23.10
CA CYS A 800 -36.04 -43.04 22.64
C CYS A 800 -37.46 -43.47 22.23
N GLN A 801 -37.58 -44.16 21.10
CA GLN A 801 -38.87 -44.67 20.64
C GLN A 801 -39.30 -45.95 21.39
N TYR A 802 -38.45 -46.49 22.26
CA TYR A 802 -38.75 -47.69 23.03
C TYR A 802 -39.60 -47.38 24.27
N LYS A 803 -40.71 -48.10 24.43
CA LYS A 803 -41.73 -47.80 25.43
C LYS A 803 -41.21 -48.06 26.85
N GLY A 804 -41.03 -46.99 27.62
CA GLY A 804 -40.46 -47.02 28.98
C GLY A 804 -38.97 -46.64 29.06
N CYS A 805 -38.39 -46.06 27.99
CA CYS A 805 -37.05 -45.47 28.04
C CYS A 805 -37.11 -43.94 27.91
N ASP A 806 -36.84 -43.24 29.02
CA ASP A 806 -36.83 -41.77 29.08
C ASP A 806 -35.53 -41.13 28.53
N ALA A 807 -34.72 -41.87 27.78
CA ALA A 807 -33.44 -41.39 27.28
C ALA A 807 -33.62 -40.34 26.17
N LEU A 808 -32.92 -39.20 26.32
CA LEU A 808 -33.09 -37.99 25.51
C LEU A 808 -31.82 -37.67 24.71
N PHE A 809 -31.93 -37.60 23.38
CA PHE A 809 -30.79 -37.51 22.46
C PHE A 809 -30.71 -36.19 21.68
N THR A 810 -29.48 -35.70 21.50
CA THR A 810 -29.18 -34.48 20.73
C THR A 810 -29.26 -34.66 19.21
N SER A 811 -29.52 -35.89 18.71
CA SER A 811 -29.78 -36.17 17.29
C SER A 811 -30.43 -37.54 17.09
N PRO A 812 -31.20 -37.76 16.01
CA PRO A 812 -31.81 -39.05 15.71
C PRO A 812 -30.79 -40.20 15.57
N LEU A 813 -29.60 -39.92 15.03
CA LEU A 813 -28.53 -40.91 14.90
C LEU A 813 -28.05 -41.46 16.26
N ARG A 814 -28.12 -40.65 17.33
CA ARG A 814 -27.79 -41.12 18.69
C ARG A 814 -28.94 -41.89 19.34
N GLU A 815 -30.19 -41.52 19.06
CA GLU A 815 -31.36 -42.30 19.47
C GLU A 815 -31.34 -43.69 18.83
N ILE A 816 -31.12 -43.78 17.50
CA ILE A 816 -31.01 -45.04 16.78
C ILE A 816 -29.88 -45.89 17.35
N TYR A 817 -28.67 -45.34 17.55
CA TYR A 817 -27.54 -46.10 18.11
C TYR A 817 -27.82 -46.60 19.54
N HIS A 818 -28.49 -45.80 20.37
CA HIS A 818 -28.92 -46.23 21.70
C HIS A 818 -29.96 -47.36 21.61
N ARG A 819 -30.97 -47.21 20.76
CA ARG A 819 -32.04 -48.21 20.60
C ARG A 819 -31.48 -49.53 20.08
N THR A 820 -30.59 -49.50 19.09
CA THR A 820 -29.93 -50.72 18.55
C THR A 820 -28.92 -51.36 19.51
N SER A 821 -28.37 -50.61 20.48
CA SER A 821 -27.36 -51.13 21.43
C SER A 821 -27.90 -51.52 22.82
N ILE A 822 -29.12 -51.08 23.17
CA ILE A 822 -29.73 -51.31 24.50
C ILE A 822 -31.12 -51.96 24.43
N HIS A 823 -31.91 -51.74 23.37
CA HIS A 823 -33.31 -52.18 23.31
C HIS A 823 -33.62 -53.22 22.23
N GLU A 824 -32.94 -53.14 21.09
CA GLU A 824 -32.98 -54.13 20.00
C GLU A 824 -31.78 -55.10 20.09
N TRP A 825 -30.95 -54.98 21.14
CA TRP A 825 -29.80 -55.84 21.38
C TRP A 825 -30.18 -57.04 22.25
N GLU A 826 -30.25 -58.23 21.63
CA GLU A 826 -30.35 -59.48 22.36
C GLU A 826 -29.00 -59.81 23.06
N PRO A 827 -28.97 -60.27 24.33
CA PRO A 827 -27.71 -60.53 25.02
C PRO A 827 -26.91 -61.70 24.41
N VAL A 828 -25.92 -61.38 23.58
CA VAL A 828 -25.04 -62.37 22.92
C VAL A 828 -23.83 -62.70 23.81
N PRO A 829 -23.38 -63.97 23.90
CA PRO A 829 -22.08 -64.31 24.49
C PRO A 829 -20.92 -63.86 23.59
N CYS A 830 -19.74 -63.66 24.17
CA CYS A 830 -18.54 -63.43 23.36
C CYS A 830 -18.08 -64.73 22.69
N THR A 831 -18.15 -64.79 21.36
CA THR A 831 -17.70 -65.96 20.58
C THR A 831 -16.18 -66.19 20.60
N ALA A 832 -15.40 -65.20 21.02
CA ALA A 832 -13.95 -65.30 21.20
C ALA A 832 -13.54 -65.78 22.62
N CYS A 833 -14.47 -65.82 23.57
CA CYS A 833 -14.21 -66.42 24.88
C CYS A 833 -14.01 -67.95 24.76
N PRO A 834 -13.19 -68.55 25.63
CA PRO A 834 -13.17 -70.00 25.85
C PRO A 834 -14.58 -70.56 26.12
N PRO A 835 -14.92 -71.80 25.70
CA PRO A 835 -16.29 -72.34 25.81
C PRO A 835 -16.86 -72.35 27.23
N ASP A 836 -15.99 -72.52 28.24
CA ASP A 836 -16.32 -72.42 29.67
C ASP A 836 -16.74 -71.01 30.11
N GLN A 837 -16.36 -69.97 29.36
CA GLN A 837 -16.66 -68.56 29.63
C GLN A 837 -17.76 -67.99 28.73
N GLN A 838 -18.19 -68.72 27.69
CA GLN A 838 -19.30 -68.34 26.81
C GLN A 838 -20.68 -68.34 27.50
N HIS A 839 -20.76 -68.63 28.80
CA HIS A 839 -21.96 -68.43 29.60
C HIS A 839 -22.19 -66.94 29.98
N VAL A 840 -21.18 -66.07 29.81
CA VAL A 840 -21.29 -64.63 30.10
C VAL A 840 -21.96 -63.93 28.91
N LEU A 841 -23.26 -63.62 29.07
CA LEU A 841 -24.05 -62.86 28.09
C LEU A 841 -23.85 -61.34 28.28
N TYR A 842 -23.61 -60.62 27.20
CA TYR A 842 -23.40 -59.17 27.23
C TYR A 842 -24.71 -58.45 26.92
N ASP A 843 -25.33 -57.87 27.96
CA ASP A 843 -26.66 -57.22 27.94
C ASP A 843 -26.81 -56.01 27.00
N THR A 844 -25.71 -55.48 26.46
CA THR A 844 -25.66 -54.29 25.63
C THR A 844 -24.50 -54.40 24.65
N ARG A 845 -24.69 -53.95 23.39
CA ARG A 845 -23.66 -54.03 22.35
C ARG A 845 -22.33 -53.40 22.79
N HIS A 846 -22.42 -52.26 23.48
CA HIS A 846 -21.25 -51.52 23.95
C HIS A 846 -20.41 -52.30 24.99
N LYS A 847 -21.03 -53.13 25.86
CA LYS A 847 -20.27 -53.99 26.78
C LYS A 847 -19.61 -55.16 26.05
N LEU A 848 -20.25 -55.72 25.02
CA LEU A 848 -19.61 -56.73 24.17
C LEU A 848 -18.41 -56.14 23.42
N ASP A 849 -18.59 -54.99 22.76
CA ASP A 849 -17.50 -54.30 22.05
C ASP A 849 -16.33 -53.96 22.98
N TYR A 850 -16.62 -53.41 24.18
CA TYR A 850 -15.61 -53.07 25.17
C TYR A 850 -14.88 -54.30 25.74
N HIS A 851 -15.60 -55.41 25.94
CA HIS A 851 -14.98 -56.68 26.32
C HIS A 851 -14.14 -57.28 25.18
N GLN A 852 -14.58 -57.17 23.92
CA GLN A 852 -13.79 -57.60 22.76
C GLN A 852 -12.51 -56.75 22.61
N GLU A 853 -12.60 -55.42 22.72
CA GLU A 853 -11.43 -54.51 22.72
C GLU A 853 -10.41 -54.75 23.84
N ILE A 854 -10.76 -55.45 24.93
CA ILE A 854 -9.90 -55.60 26.11
C ILE A 854 -9.50 -57.06 26.39
N GLY A 855 -10.44 -58.00 26.26
CA GLY A 855 -10.21 -59.44 26.47
C GLY A 855 -9.81 -60.20 25.21
N HIS A 856 -10.11 -59.66 24.02
CA HIS A 856 -9.83 -60.29 22.73
C HIS A 856 -9.22 -59.29 21.71
N PRO A 857 -8.12 -58.59 22.06
CA PRO A 857 -7.50 -57.64 21.15
C PRO A 857 -7.05 -58.33 19.86
N GLU A 858 -7.54 -57.88 18.70
CA GLU A 858 -7.12 -58.40 17.38
C GLU A 858 -5.60 -58.28 17.17
N GLN A 859 -4.97 -57.30 17.82
CA GLN A 859 -3.52 -57.15 17.86
C GLN A 859 -3.09 -56.54 19.20
N GLU A 860 -2.18 -57.22 19.91
CA GLU A 860 -1.52 -56.66 21.09
C GLU A 860 -0.56 -55.53 20.70
N LEU A 861 -0.98 -54.27 20.95
CA LEU A 861 -0.20 -53.10 20.57
C LEU A 861 0.81 -52.75 21.66
N SER A 862 2.05 -53.25 21.52
CA SER A 862 3.18 -52.82 22.35
C SER A 862 3.45 -51.32 22.21
N CYS A 863 3.99 -50.67 23.25
CA CYS A 863 4.45 -49.30 23.12
C CYS A 863 5.65 -49.23 22.15
N PRO A 864 5.63 -48.39 21.10
CA PRO A 864 6.72 -48.29 20.12
C PRO A 864 7.98 -47.57 20.65
N ILE A 865 8.06 -47.33 21.96
CA ILE A 865 9.22 -46.75 22.64
C ILE A 865 9.89 -47.89 23.43
N GLU A 866 10.95 -48.45 22.82
CA GLU A 866 11.45 -49.80 23.08
C GLU A 866 11.80 -50.13 24.54
N SER A 867 11.50 -51.37 24.95
CA SER A 867 12.05 -52.15 26.08
C SER A 867 11.89 -51.62 27.52
N ARG A 868 12.00 -50.32 27.78
CA ARG A 868 11.94 -49.73 29.13
C ARG A 868 10.53 -49.29 29.56
N CYS A 869 9.55 -49.32 28.66
CA CYS A 869 8.16 -49.16 29.07
C CYS A 869 7.66 -50.45 29.75
N HIS A 870 7.70 -50.50 31.07
CA HIS A 870 7.25 -51.65 31.86
C HIS A 870 5.71 -51.85 31.88
N LYS A 871 4.96 -51.13 31.04
CA LYS A 871 3.53 -51.39 30.81
C LYS A 871 3.42 -52.37 29.65
N GLY A 872 2.73 -53.49 29.89
CA GLY A 872 2.52 -54.55 28.90
C GLY A 872 1.72 -54.09 27.67
N PRO A 873 1.50 -54.99 26.70
CA PRO A 873 0.79 -54.67 25.46
C PRO A 873 -0.59 -54.05 25.73
N PHE A 874 -0.94 -53.06 24.90
CA PHE A 874 -2.22 -52.36 24.98
C PHE A 874 -3.24 -53.05 24.09
N ALA A 875 -4.35 -53.48 24.69
CA ALA A 875 -5.40 -54.20 23.98
C ALA A 875 -6.12 -53.37 22.89
N SER A 876 -6.14 -52.04 23.03
CA SER A 876 -6.65 -51.17 21.96
C SER A 876 -5.81 -49.92 21.72
N LEU A 877 -5.85 -49.43 20.49
CA LEU A 877 -5.07 -48.28 20.02
C LEU A 877 -5.47 -46.99 20.76
N SER A 878 -6.69 -46.93 21.28
CA SER A 878 -7.16 -45.87 22.20
C SER A 878 -6.42 -45.90 23.55
N LEU A 879 -6.17 -47.09 24.11
CA LEU A 879 -5.38 -47.26 25.33
C LEU A 879 -3.90 -46.91 25.08
N LEU A 880 -3.33 -47.34 23.94
CA LEU A 880 -1.97 -46.96 23.54
C LEU A 880 -1.81 -45.44 23.39
N ARG A 881 -2.76 -44.74 22.75
CA ARG A 881 -2.72 -43.26 22.69
C ARG A 881 -2.87 -42.62 24.07
N GLY A 882 -3.72 -43.17 24.93
CA GLY A 882 -3.86 -42.71 26.32
C GLY A 882 -2.55 -42.83 27.11
N HIS A 883 -1.83 -43.94 26.93
CA HIS A 883 -0.50 -44.18 27.47
C HIS A 883 0.56 -43.24 26.88
N LEU A 884 0.71 -43.19 25.55
CA LEU A 884 1.70 -42.34 24.87
C LEU A 884 1.53 -40.86 25.22
N ASN A 885 0.29 -40.39 25.42
CA ASN A 885 0.03 -39.00 25.82
C ASN A 885 0.22 -38.74 27.33
N LYS A 886 -0.03 -39.71 28.21
CA LYS A 886 0.13 -39.56 29.67
C LYS A 886 1.56 -39.80 30.15
N ASP A 887 2.15 -40.91 29.74
CA ASP A 887 3.44 -41.40 30.25
C ASP A 887 4.61 -40.90 29.39
N HIS A 888 4.42 -40.80 28.07
CA HIS A 888 5.46 -40.34 27.12
C HIS A 888 5.25 -38.91 26.59
N TRP A 889 4.14 -38.25 26.95
CA TRP A 889 3.84 -36.85 26.58
C TRP A 889 3.75 -36.59 25.06
N ILE A 890 3.34 -37.61 24.28
CA ILE A 890 3.18 -37.56 22.82
C ILE A 890 1.69 -37.42 22.46
N PRO A 891 1.20 -36.20 22.09
CA PRO A 891 -0.18 -35.98 21.67
C PRO A 891 -0.41 -36.42 20.22
N LEU A 892 -0.64 -37.71 20.00
CA LEU A 892 -0.91 -38.30 18.68
C LEU A 892 -2.31 -37.92 18.14
N GLN A 893 -2.34 -37.34 16.95
CA GLN A 893 -3.56 -37.28 16.13
C GLN A 893 -3.81 -38.64 15.46
N SER A 894 -5.07 -38.93 15.12
CA SER A 894 -5.49 -40.28 14.74
C SER A 894 -4.87 -40.83 13.44
N GLN A 895 -4.29 -39.97 12.61
CA GLN A 895 -3.72 -40.28 11.30
C GLN A 895 -2.19 -40.44 11.27
N GLN A 896 -1.50 -40.31 12.42
CA GLN A 896 -0.02 -40.30 12.48
C GLN A 896 0.58 -41.57 13.12
N MET A 897 -0.13 -42.70 13.08
CA MET A 897 0.35 -43.96 13.66
C MET A 897 1.34 -44.69 12.74
N ASP A 898 1.10 -44.67 11.43
CA ASP A 898 1.94 -45.38 10.45
C ASP A 898 3.37 -44.82 10.40
N ASP A 899 3.52 -43.52 10.67
CA ASP A 899 4.82 -42.82 10.80
C ASP A 899 5.67 -43.33 11.99
N LEU A 900 5.06 -43.97 13.01
CA LEU A 900 5.80 -44.42 14.21
C LEU A 900 6.76 -45.58 13.92
N ALA A 901 6.46 -46.40 12.90
CA ALA A 901 7.37 -47.46 12.44
C ALA A 901 8.65 -46.92 11.76
N ALA A 902 8.69 -45.61 11.47
CA ALA A 902 9.84 -44.92 10.87
C ALA A 902 10.63 -44.04 11.87
N LEU A 903 10.36 -44.16 13.18
CA LEU A 903 11.20 -43.52 14.18
C LEU A 903 12.63 -44.11 14.13
N PRO A 904 13.68 -43.27 14.06
CA PRO A 904 15.05 -43.78 14.04
C PRO A 904 15.39 -44.46 15.37
N PRO A 905 16.23 -45.51 15.37
CA PRO A 905 16.52 -46.29 16.57
C PRO A 905 16.96 -45.39 17.72
N TYR A 906 16.52 -45.78 18.92
CA TYR A 906 16.79 -45.08 20.16
C TYR A 906 18.31 -44.92 20.37
N VAL A 907 18.73 -43.76 20.86
CA VAL A 907 20.15 -43.44 21.09
C VAL A 907 20.32 -43.12 22.57
N ASP A 908 21.11 -43.93 23.28
CA ASP A 908 21.46 -43.68 24.67
C ASP A 908 22.17 -42.34 24.84
N TYR A 909 21.54 -41.42 25.58
CA TYR A 909 22.13 -40.14 25.96
C TYR A 909 22.76 -40.28 27.34
N HIS A 910 24.07 -40.50 27.43
CA HIS A 910 24.79 -40.37 28.70
C HIS A 910 25.11 -38.90 29.03
N CYS A 911 25.39 -38.59 30.30
CA CYS A 911 25.95 -37.29 30.65
C CYS A 911 27.41 -37.19 30.12
N PRO A 912 27.75 -36.14 29.35
CA PRO A 912 29.11 -35.95 28.82
C PRO A 912 30.09 -35.33 29.83
N LEU A 913 29.67 -35.06 31.08
CA LEU A 913 30.54 -34.53 32.13
C LEU A 913 31.22 -35.68 32.88
N PRO A 914 32.56 -35.72 32.99
CA PRO A 914 33.30 -36.87 33.51
C PRO A 914 33.20 -37.06 35.04
N GLN A 915 32.39 -36.24 35.70
CA GLN A 915 32.15 -36.22 37.14
C GLN A 915 30.67 -36.43 37.48
N CYS A 916 29.92 -37.07 36.56
CA CYS A 916 28.55 -37.53 36.77
C CYS A 916 28.56 -39.04 37.02
N ASP A 917 28.14 -39.47 38.21
CA ASP A 917 28.00 -40.90 38.57
C ASP A 917 26.77 -41.57 37.93
N GLY A 918 26.04 -40.86 37.06
CA GLY A 918 24.90 -41.33 36.28
C GLY A 918 25.27 -42.39 35.25
N LYS A 919 25.47 -43.63 35.72
CA LYS A 919 25.80 -44.80 34.90
C LYS A 919 24.68 -45.22 33.95
N GLU A 920 23.43 -44.85 34.24
CA GLU A 920 22.30 -45.11 33.35
C GLU A 920 22.08 -43.99 32.31
N PRO A 921 21.81 -44.34 31.04
CA PRO A 921 21.54 -43.38 29.98
C PRO A 921 20.13 -42.77 30.10
N TYR A 922 20.00 -41.49 29.75
CA TYR A 922 18.75 -40.74 29.76
C TYR A 922 17.88 -41.09 28.55
N ALA A 923 16.58 -41.24 28.81
CA ALA A 923 15.52 -41.59 27.84
C ALA A 923 15.51 -40.73 26.55
N ASP A 924 15.93 -39.47 26.65
CA ASP A 924 15.83 -38.52 25.54
C ASP A 924 16.71 -37.27 25.78
N ALA A 925 16.93 -36.51 24.69
CA ALA A 925 17.75 -35.30 24.69
C ALA A 925 17.14 -34.10 25.46
N GLN A 926 15.93 -34.20 26.02
CA GLN A 926 15.29 -33.23 26.91
C GLN A 926 15.26 -33.71 28.38
N SER A 927 15.35 -35.01 28.63
CA SER A 927 15.72 -35.57 29.93
C SER A 927 17.20 -35.33 30.26
N LEU A 928 18.12 -35.53 29.30
CA LEU A 928 19.52 -35.11 29.47
C LEU A 928 19.64 -33.59 29.72
N ARG A 929 18.84 -32.73 29.06
CA ARG A 929 18.79 -31.28 29.37
C ARG A 929 18.40 -31.00 30.81
N ARG A 930 17.41 -31.73 31.35
CA ARG A 930 16.91 -31.51 32.72
C ARG A 930 17.94 -31.93 33.77
N HIS A 931 18.70 -32.99 33.52
CA HIS A 931 19.82 -33.38 34.37
C HIS A 931 20.97 -32.34 34.28
N LEU A 932 21.40 -31.94 33.08
CA LEU A 932 22.46 -30.93 32.91
C LEU A 932 22.07 -29.53 33.46
N ALA A 933 20.77 -29.19 33.44
CA ALA A 933 20.22 -27.97 34.06
C ALA A 933 19.83 -28.16 35.54
N GLY A 934 19.97 -29.37 36.09
CA GLY A 934 19.57 -29.74 37.44
C GLY A 934 20.68 -29.47 38.46
N TRP A 935 20.35 -29.65 39.75
CA TRP A 935 21.22 -29.33 40.88
C TRP A 935 22.57 -30.08 40.91
N GLU A 936 22.71 -31.15 40.11
CA GLU A 936 23.96 -31.91 39.98
C GLU A 936 25.02 -31.15 39.15
N HIS A 937 24.60 -30.25 38.24
CA HIS A 937 25.47 -29.64 37.22
C HIS A 937 25.22 -28.15 36.94
N GLU A 938 24.02 -27.63 37.20
CA GLU A 938 23.60 -26.22 37.09
C GLU A 938 24.01 -25.47 35.81
N LEU A 939 24.17 -26.17 34.68
CA LEU A 939 24.66 -25.56 33.45
C LEU A 939 23.65 -24.60 32.82
N ASP A 940 24.16 -23.50 32.26
CA ASP A 940 23.33 -22.58 31.49
C ASP A 940 22.86 -23.20 30.15
N GLN A 941 21.77 -22.65 29.61
CA GLN A 941 21.12 -23.18 28.42
C GLN A 941 21.98 -23.10 27.13
N GLY A 942 23.05 -22.31 27.11
CA GLY A 942 24.06 -22.30 26.06
C GLY A 942 25.11 -23.40 26.24
N ALA A 943 25.61 -23.62 27.45
CA ALA A 943 26.52 -24.71 27.78
C ALA A 943 25.89 -26.10 27.50
N ILE A 944 24.63 -26.27 27.90
CA ILE A 944 23.84 -27.50 27.63
C ILE A 944 23.74 -27.80 26.13
N GLU A 945 23.50 -26.80 25.29
CA GLU A 945 23.37 -27.02 23.84
C GLU A 945 24.73 -27.22 23.15
N ALA A 946 25.83 -26.77 23.77
CA ALA A 946 27.20 -27.02 23.30
C ALA A 946 27.68 -28.45 23.57
N LEU A 947 27.27 -29.05 24.69
CA LEU A 947 27.60 -30.43 25.09
C LEU A 947 26.83 -31.52 24.32
N ARG A 948 25.92 -31.15 23.42
CA ARG A 948 25.02 -32.08 22.73
C ARG A 948 25.70 -32.78 21.53
N PRO A 949 25.61 -34.12 21.41
CA PRO A 949 26.00 -34.84 20.20
C PRO A 949 25.26 -34.32 18.95
N ARG A 950 26.02 -33.84 17.96
CA ARG A 950 25.47 -33.30 16.71
C ARG A 950 25.09 -34.43 15.73
N LYS A 951 23.80 -34.76 15.62
CA LYS A 951 23.31 -35.57 14.48
C LYS A 951 23.51 -34.81 13.17
N GLU A 952 24.27 -35.38 12.25
CA GLU A 952 24.51 -34.82 10.90
C GLU A 952 23.27 -34.94 9.99
N PHE A 953 22.31 -34.02 10.14
CA PHE A 953 21.22 -33.89 9.17
C PHE A 953 21.70 -33.24 7.87
N LYS A 954 22.07 -34.06 6.89
CA LYS A 954 22.37 -33.66 5.52
C LYS A 954 21.10 -33.14 4.83
N ASN A 955 20.89 -31.82 4.83
CA ASN A 955 19.81 -31.17 4.08
C ASN A 955 20.39 -30.03 3.21
N PRO A 956 20.50 -30.21 1.87
CA PRO A 956 21.16 -29.26 1.00
C PRO A 956 20.25 -28.08 0.63
N ARG A 957 20.25 -27.05 1.48
CA ARG A 957 19.85 -25.69 1.07
C ARG A 957 21.04 -24.76 1.22
N ALA A 958 21.27 -23.94 0.19
CA ALA A 958 22.42 -23.05 0.12
C ALA A 958 22.50 -22.15 1.36
N LYS A 959 23.62 -22.23 2.08
CA LYS A 959 23.93 -21.30 3.15
C LYS A 959 24.20 -19.94 2.52
N HIS A 960 23.54 -18.90 3.01
CA HIS A 960 23.88 -17.54 2.61
C HIS A 960 25.23 -17.18 3.22
N GLU A 961 26.24 -17.08 2.37
CA GLU A 961 27.52 -16.44 2.67
C GLU A 961 27.30 -15.04 3.27
N VAL A 962 27.92 -14.77 4.42
CA VAL A 962 27.87 -13.44 5.05
C VAL A 962 29.29 -12.92 5.24
N TYR A 963 29.62 -11.83 4.54
CA TYR A 963 30.92 -11.17 4.61
C TYR A 963 30.99 -10.23 5.83
N CYS A 964 32.19 -9.89 6.29
CA CYS A 964 32.34 -8.89 7.35
C CYS A 964 31.84 -7.51 6.87
N PRO A 965 30.98 -6.81 7.62
CA PRO A 965 30.49 -5.48 7.25
C PRO A 965 31.52 -4.34 7.46
N GLU A 966 32.64 -4.59 8.14
CA GLU A 966 33.67 -3.58 8.39
C GLU A 966 34.60 -3.41 7.17
N PRO A 967 34.69 -2.22 6.54
CA PRO A 967 35.40 -2.01 5.28
C PRO A 967 36.94 -2.01 5.39
N LYS A 968 37.47 -2.48 6.52
CA LYS A 968 38.91 -2.70 6.78
C LYS A 968 39.20 -4.11 7.31
N CYS A 969 38.22 -5.02 7.27
CA CYS A 969 38.41 -6.44 7.55
C CYS A 969 39.48 -7.03 6.62
N ILE A 970 40.39 -7.85 7.18
CA ILE A 970 41.40 -8.58 6.41
C ILE A 970 40.86 -9.93 5.92
N ASP A 971 39.94 -10.53 6.68
CA ASP A 971 39.26 -11.76 6.29
C ASP A 971 38.32 -11.48 5.10
N THR A 972 38.75 -11.84 3.90
CA THR A 972 37.96 -11.69 2.65
C THR A 972 37.02 -12.87 2.39
N GLU A 973 37.17 -13.97 3.11
CA GLU A 973 36.31 -15.16 2.98
C GLU A 973 34.95 -14.98 3.67
N PRO A 974 33.86 -15.54 3.10
CA PRO A 974 32.53 -15.46 3.70
C PRO A 974 32.36 -16.36 4.93
N PHE A 975 31.71 -15.83 5.96
CA PHE A 975 31.33 -16.61 7.13
C PHE A 975 30.10 -17.48 6.81
N LEU A 976 30.23 -18.79 7.07
CA LEU A 976 29.20 -19.81 6.82
C LEU A 976 27.94 -19.68 7.71
N ASP A 977 28.03 -18.92 8.81
CA ASP A 977 26.91 -18.61 9.70
C ASP A 977 27.17 -17.33 10.53
N LYS A 978 26.10 -16.75 11.09
CA LYS A 978 26.15 -15.53 11.90
C LYS A 978 26.94 -15.66 13.21
N THR A 979 27.16 -16.88 13.71
CA THR A 979 27.90 -17.12 14.97
C THR A 979 29.39 -16.94 14.73
N LYS A 980 29.92 -17.46 13.63
CA LYS A 980 31.32 -17.20 13.22
C LYS A 980 31.55 -15.72 12.94
N LEU A 981 30.63 -15.06 12.21
CA LEU A 981 30.71 -13.61 11.99
C LEU A 981 30.65 -12.81 13.31
N ARG A 982 29.80 -13.21 14.27
CA ARG A 982 29.77 -12.62 15.63
C ARG A 982 31.13 -12.75 16.31
N GLN A 983 31.72 -13.95 16.32
CA GLN A 983 33.02 -14.23 16.95
C GLN A 983 34.18 -13.47 16.28
N HIS A 984 34.13 -13.29 14.97
CA HIS A 984 35.10 -12.47 14.23
C HIS A 984 34.95 -10.97 14.56
N LEU A 985 33.71 -10.45 14.62
CA LEU A 985 33.43 -9.04 14.96
C LEU A 985 33.76 -8.69 16.42
N THR A 986 33.55 -9.60 17.38
CA THR A 986 34.01 -9.42 18.77
C THR A 986 35.49 -9.78 18.96
N GLY A 987 36.09 -10.48 17.99
CA GLY A 987 37.44 -11.01 18.02
C GLY A 987 38.55 -9.98 17.80
N PRO A 988 39.83 -10.42 17.77
CA PRO A 988 40.99 -9.51 17.83
C PRO A 988 41.10 -8.48 16.71
N GLN A 989 40.56 -8.74 15.51
CA GLN A 989 40.60 -7.82 14.38
C GLN A 989 39.71 -6.58 14.58
N HIS A 990 38.56 -6.72 15.25
CA HIS A 990 37.52 -5.69 15.32
C HIS A 990 37.17 -5.25 16.75
N LYS A 991 37.26 -6.14 17.73
CA LYS A 991 37.05 -5.88 19.18
C LYS A 991 35.75 -5.13 19.49
N LEU A 992 34.70 -5.33 18.69
CA LEU A 992 33.41 -4.68 18.90
C LEU A 992 32.71 -5.29 20.11
N SER A 993 32.02 -4.47 20.90
CA SER A 993 31.27 -4.96 22.06
C SER A 993 30.05 -5.78 21.61
N GLN A 994 29.66 -6.76 22.44
CA GLN A 994 28.58 -7.69 22.15
C GLN A 994 27.27 -6.99 21.74
N ASP A 995 26.92 -5.88 22.40
CA ASP A 995 25.75 -5.05 22.06
C ASP A 995 25.81 -4.43 20.65
N ILE A 996 27.00 -4.00 20.20
CA ILE A 996 27.19 -3.44 18.86
C ILE A 996 27.04 -4.55 17.82
N VAL A 997 27.69 -5.69 18.05
CA VAL A 997 27.65 -6.84 17.13
C VAL A 997 26.24 -7.42 17.02
N ASP A 998 25.48 -7.48 18.12
CA ASP A 998 24.09 -7.94 18.10
C ASP A 998 23.15 -6.93 17.44
N GLY A 999 23.44 -5.63 17.53
CA GLY A 999 22.81 -4.60 16.72
C GLY A 999 23.08 -4.79 15.22
N MET A 1000 24.33 -5.01 14.82
CA MET A 1000 24.74 -5.24 13.42
C MET A 1000 24.15 -6.54 12.84
N LEU A 1001 24.04 -7.60 13.65
CA LEU A 1001 23.47 -8.88 13.24
C LEU A 1001 21.94 -8.95 13.35
N GLY A 1002 21.29 -7.94 13.94
CA GLY A 1002 19.84 -7.82 14.06
C GLY A 1002 19.21 -8.76 15.08
N VAL A 1003 19.88 -9.00 16.22
CA VAL A 1003 19.43 -9.92 17.27
C VAL A 1003 18.70 -9.15 18.37
N ALA A 1004 17.41 -9.42 18.55
CA ALA A 1004 16.60 -8.80 19.59
C ALA A 1004 16.92 -9.37 20.98
N LYS A 1005 17.02 -8.50 22.00
CA LYS A 1005 17.27 -8.93 23.39
C LYS A 1005 16.11 -9.78 23.93
N PRO A 1006 16.37 -10.89 24.65
CA PRO A 1006 15.33 -11.72 25.23
C PRO A 1006 14.57 -10.96 26.33
N ARG A 1007 13.26 -11.21 26.44
CA ARG A 1007 12.46 -10.76 27.59
C ARG A 1007 12.78 -11.62 28.82
N PRO A 1008 12.80 -11.06 30.04
CA PRO A 1008 12.89 -11.86 31.25
C PRO A 1008 11.69 -12.81 31.38
N LYS A 1009 11.94 -14.03 31.87
CA LYS A 1009 10.88 -14.98 32.24
C LYS A 1009 10.11 -14.45 33.45
N ALA A 1010 8.82 -14.79 33.56
CA ALA A 1010 8.01 -14.47 34.74
C ALA A 1010 8.38 -15.41 35.91
N PRO A 1011 8.22 -14.97 37.18
CA PRO A 1011 8.34 -15.85 38.34
C PRO A 1011 7.22 -16.92 38.34
N PRO A 1012 7.40 -18.04 39.07
CA PRO A 1012 6.37 -19.06 39.22
C PRO A 1012 5.13 -18.52 39.95
N LEU A 1013 3.99 -19.17 39.73
CA LEU A 1013 2.74 -18.94 40.46
C LEU A 1013 2.64 -19.96 41.60
N SER A 1014 3.11 -19.61 42.79
CA SER A 1014 2.62 -20.21 44.04
C SER A 1014 1.41 -19.43 44.54
N ASP A 1015 0.69 -20.01 45.50
CA ASP A 1015 -0.27 -19.32 46.39
C ASP A 1015 -1.55 -18.77 45.71
N LEU A 1016 -2.40 -19.67 45.22
CA LEU A 1016 -3.82 -19.39 44.97
C LEU A 1016 -4.65 -19.83 46.19
N HIS A 1017 -5.57 -18.98 46.67
CA HIS A 1017 -6.47 -19.32 47.78
C HIS A 1017 -7.94 -19.41 47.32
N CYS A 1018 -8.76 -20.11 48.11
CA CYS A 1018 -10.21 -20.13 47.90
C CYS A 1018 -10.84 -18.77 48.25
N PRO A 1019 -11.60 -18.13 47.34
CA PRO A 1019 -12.24 -16.83 47.57
C PRO A 1019 -13.63 -16.94 48.22
N GLN A 1020 -14.02 -18.07 48.80
CA GLN A 1020 -15.25 -18.18 49.61
C GLN A 1020 -14.90 -18.00 51.10
N PRO A 1021 -15.65 -17.17 51.85
CA PRO A 1021 -15.23 -16.66 53.16
C PRO A 1021 -14.95 -17.76 54.18
N GLU A 1022 -15.71 -18.84 54.16
CA GLU A 1022 -15.57 -20.03 55.00
C GLU A 1022 -14.25 -20.81 54.80
N CYS A 1023 -13.52 -20.56 53.70
CA CYS A 1023 -12.24 -21.22 53.38
C CYS A 1023 -11.02 -20.29 53.39
N VAL A 1024 -11.19 -18.99 53.66
CA VAL A 1024 -10.08 -18.03 53.70
C VAL A 1024 -9.07 -18.43 54.77
N GLY A 1025 -7.80 -18.56 54.37
CA GLY A 1025 -6.69 -18.92 55.27
C GLY A 1025 -6.57 -20.41 55.64
N LYS A 1026 -7.48 -21.28 55.17
CA LYS A 1026 -7.44 -22.73 55.50
C LYS A 1026 -6.65 -23.57 54.50
N GLU A 1027 -6.79 -23.29 53.20
CA GLU A 1027 -6.15 -24.05 52.13
C GLU A 1027 -5.45 -23.12 51.12
N ALA A 1028 -4.36 -23.62 50.54
CA ALA A 1028 -3.59 -22.98 49.47
C ALA A 1028 -3.40 -23.99 48.33
N PHE A 1029 -3.55 -23.51 47.09
CA PHE A 1029 -3.50 -24.33 45.88
C PHE A 1029 -2.34 -23.88 45.00
N ASP A 1030 -1.51 -24.84 44.63
CA ASP A 1030 -0.36 -24.68 43.73
C ASP A 1030 -0.77 -24.59 42.24
N ASP A 1031 -2.01 -24.96 41.89
CA ASP A 1031 -2.53 -24.78 40.54
C ASP A 1031 -4.05 -24.45 40.47
N LYS A 1032 -4.48 -23.97 39.30
CA LYS A 1032 -5.87 -23.54 39.03
C LYS A 1032 -6.85 -24.69 38.86
N ALA A 1033 -6.40 -25.92 38.59
CA ALA A 1033 -7.24 -27.10 38.49
C ALA A 1033 -7.58 -27.63 39.88
N LYS A 1034 -6.63 -27.65 40.82
CA LYS A 1034 -6.89 -27.96 42.25
C LYS A 1034 -7.89 -26.98 42.87
N LEU A 1035 -7.69 -25.67 42.69
CA LEU A 1035 -8.68 -24.66 43.12
C LEU A 1035 -10.04 -24.83 42.41
N ARG A 1036 -10.06 -25.19 41.12
CA ARG A 1036 -11.32 -25.51 40.41
C ARG A 1036 -12.04 -26.70 41.05
N ASN A 1037 -11.30 -27.76 41.35
CA ASN A 1037 -11.85 -28.99 41.91
C ASN A 1037 -12.40 -28.76 43.33
N HIS A 1038 -11.69 -28.00 44.18
CA HIS A 1038 -12.18 -27.56 45.50
C HIS A 1038 -13.49 -26.75 45.37
N LEU A 1039 -13.55 -25.78 44.45
CA LEU A 1039 -14.75 -24.96 44.23
C LEU A 1039 -15.95 -25.73 43.61
N SER A 1040 -15.71 -26.87 42.95
CA SER A 1040 -16.78 -27.76 42.44
C SER A 1040 -17.16 -28.90 43.39
N GLY A 1041 -16.29 -29.21 44.36
CA GLY A 1041 -16.46 -30.33 45.29
C GLY A 1041 -17.44 -30.02 46.42
N GLU A 1042 -17.56 -30.98 47.34
CA GLU A 1042 -18.50 -30.96 48.48
C GLU A 1042 -18.36 -29.74 49.39
N ALA A 1043 -17.20 -29.07 49.39
CA ALA A 1043 -16.97 -27.85 50.14
C ALA A 1043 -17.83 -26.66 49.67
N HIS A 1044 -18.21 -26.59 48.38
CA HIS A 1044 -18.85 -25.40 47.79
C HIS A 1044 -19.92 -25.65 46.72
N HIS A 1045 -19.88 -26.80 46.02
CA HIS A 1045 -20.83 -27.21 44.97
C HIS A 1045 -21.19 -26.12 43.92
N LEU A 1046 -20.26 -25.23 43.56
CA LEU A 1046 -20.59 -24.07 42.73
C LEU A 1046 -20.82 -24.45 41.26
N PRO A 1047 -21.76 -23.77 40.56
CA PRO A 1047 -21.95 -23.98 39.12
C PRO A 1047 -20.72 -23.49 38.34
N HIS A 1048 -20.34 -24.24 37.29
CA HIS A 1048 -19.07 -24.08 36.57
C HIS A 1048 -18.81 -22.66 36.02
N ALA A 1049 -19.86 -21.89 35.69
CA ALA A 1049 -19.73 -20.48 35.32
C ALA A 1049 -19.21 -19.61 36.48
N LYS A 1050 -19.77 -19.77 37.69
CA LYS A 1050 -19.37 -19.04 38.89
C LYS A 1050 -17.94 -19.43 39.33
N ILE A 1051 -17.58 -20.71 39.22
CA ILE A 1051 -16.20 -21.17 39.49
C ILE A 1051 -15.18 -20.47 38.57
N ASN A 1052 -15.43 -20.41 37.26
CA ASN A 1052 -14.48 -19.78 36.34
C ASN A 1052 -14.38 -18.26 36.55
N SER A 1053 -15.45 -17.60 37.01
CA SER A 1053 -15.38 -16.20 37.47
C SER A 1053 -14.50 -16.05 38.71
N LEU A 1054 -14.70 -16.89 39.73
CA LEU A 1054 -13.92 -16.87 40.97
C LEU A 1054 -12.42 -17.16 40.75
N ILE A 1055 -12.08 -18.13 39.88
CA ILE A 1055 -10.68 -18.37 39.47
C ILE A 1055 -10.13 -17.19 38.67
N GLY A 1056 -10.96 -16.51 37.87
CA GLY A 1056 -10.60 -15.28 37.16
C GLY A 1056 -10.32 -14.08 38.07
N ALA A 1057 -10.83 -14.09 39.31
CA ALA A 1057 -10.58 -13.10 40.35
C ALA A 1057 -9.41 -13.49 41.28
N ALA A 1058 -9.33 -14.76 41.69
CA ALA A 1058 -8.31 -15.28 42.61
C ALA A 1058 -6.89 -15.35 42.00
N VAL A 1059 -6.78 -15.38 40.67
CA VAL A 1059 -5.48 -15.32 40.00
C VAL A 1059 -4.98 -13.87 39.98
N PRO A 1060 -3.81 -13.56 40.57
CA PRO A 1060 -3.31 -12.19 40.63
C PRO A 1060 -3.12 -11.62 39.21
N ARG A 1061 -3.93 -10.61 38.87
CA ARG A 1061 -3.69 -9.77 37.70
C ARG A 1061 -2.31 -9.12 37.85
N LYS A 1062 -1.59 -8.92 36.74
CA LYS A 1062 -0.24 -8.31 36.74
C LYS A 1062 -0.23 -7.08 37.64
N LYS A 1063 0.72 -7.05 38.58
CA LYS A 1063 0.84 -6.13 39.74
C LYS A 1063 0.03 -4.83 39.59
N PRO A 1064 -0.81 -4.45 40.59
CA PRO A 1064 -1.34 -3.10 40.64
C PRO A 1064 -0.18 -2.10 40.57
N ALA A 1065 -0.44 -0.93 40.01
CA ALA A 1065 0.50 0.17 40.12
C ALA A 1065 0.73 0.47 41.59
N PHE A 1066 1.98 0.75 41.98
CA PHE A 1066 2.21 1.43 43.25
C PHE A 1066 1.59 2.82 43.15
N ASP A 1067 0.72 3.16 44.09
CA ASP A 1067 0.19 4.51 44.22
C ASP A 1067 1.31 5.44 44.70
N LEU A 1068 1.95 6.09 43.74
CA LEU A 1068 3.00 7.06 43.99
C LEU A 1068 2.30 8.38 44.34
N HIS A 1069 2.45 8.84 45.57
CA HIS A 1069 1.97 10.17 45.99
C HIS A 1069 3.00 11.25 45.68
N CYS A 1070 2.56 12.52 45.66
CA CYS A 1070 3.45 13.65 45.58
C CYS A 1070 4.23 13.79 46.91
N PRO A 1071 5.58 13.81 46.89
CA PRO A 1071 6.39 13.97 48.10
C PRO A 1071 6.44 15.42 48.62
N LEU A 1072 5.87 16.39 47.89
CA LEU A 1072 5.76 17.77 48.37
C LEU A 1072 4.58 17.90 49.35
N PRO A 1073 4.76 18.53 50.54
CA PRO A 1073 3.72 18.59 51.57
C PRO A 1073 2.46 19.34 51.15
N THR A 1074 2.54 20.24 50.14
CA THR A 1074 1.41 20.97 49.57
C THR A 1074 0.41 20.08 48.81
N CYS A 1075 0.84 18.89 48.35
CA CYS A 1075 0.01 17.93 47.60
C CYS A 1075 -0.05 16.53 48.23
N ALA A 1076 0.53 16.32 49.41
CA ALA A 1076 0.39 15.07 50.16
C ALA A 1076 -1.08 14.70 50.36
N GLY A 1077 -1.44 13.43 50.09
CA GLY A 1077 -2.80 12.89 50.26
C GLY A 1077 -3.85 13.27 49.20
N LYS A 1078 -3.66 14.35 48.41
CA LYS A 1078 -4.70 14.85 47.48
C LYS A 1078 -4.91 13.99 46.22
N LYS A 1079 -3.93 13.20 45.82
CA LYS A 1079 -3.98 12.32 44.63
C LYS A 1079 -2.97 11.18 44.74
N ALA A 1080 -3.20 10.12 43.96
CA ALA A 1080 -2.26 9.06 43.68
C ALA A 1080 -1.96 9.01 42.17
N TRP A 1081 -0.73 8.68 41.80
CA TRP A 1081 -0.28 8.62 40.42
C TRP A 1081 0.20 7.20 40.07
N PRO A 1082 -0.46 6.48 39.13
CA PRO A 1082 -0.17 5.07 38.84
C PRO A 1082 1.12 4.82 38.04
N ALA A 1083 1.99 5.83 37.88
CA ALA A 1083 3.28 5.71 37.21
C ALA A 1083 4.20 6.89 37.55
N LYS A 1084 5.52 6.64 37.71
CA LYS A 1084 6.54 7.68 37.89
C LYS A 1084 6.50 8.75 36.79
N SER A 1085 6.11 8.40 35.56
CA SER A 1085 5.97 9.35 34.44
C SER A 1085 4.75 10.27 34.53
N LYS A 1086 3.67 9.87 35.22
CA LYS A 1086 2.54 10.77 35.52
C LYS A 1086 2.83 11.63 36.75
N LEU A 1087 3.49 11.08 37.77
CA LEU A 1087 3.96 11.87 38.92
C LEU A 1087 4.99 12.92 38.49
N ARG A 1088 5.96 12.55 37.64
CA ARG A 1088 6.92 13.46 37.01
C ARG A 1088 6.24 14.67 36.38
N ARG A 1089 5.23 14.44 35.52
CA ARG A 1089 4.50 15.52 34.84
C ARG A 1089 3.69 16.43 35.78
N HIS A 1090 3.31 15.95 36.96
CA HIS A 1090 2.67 16.77 38.00
C HIS A 1090 3.72 17.59 38.77
N LEU A 1091 4.89 17.03 39.08
CA LEU A 1091 6.00 17.77 39.69
C LEU A 1091 6.57 18.84 38.73
N GLU A 1092 6.59 18.55 37.43
CA GLU A 1092 6.94 19.48 36.33
C GLU A 1092 5.75 20.39 35.91
N SER A 1093 4.61 20.39 36.61
CA SER A 1093 3.43 21.20 36.27
C SER A 1093 3.44 22.59 36.94
N SER A 1094 2.51 23.46 36.53
CA SER A 1094 2.23 24.75 37.19
C SER A 1094 1.70 24.65 38.63
N GLU A 1095 1.48 23.45 39.16
CA GLU A 1095 1.19 23.23 40.59
C GLU A 1095 2.46 23.27 41.45
N HIS A 1096 3.64 23.01 40.85
CA HIS A 1096 4.89 22.74 41.57
C HIS A 1096 6.16 23.36 40.98
N PHE A 1097 6.21 23.67 39.68
CA PHE A 1097 7.32 24.36 38.99
C PHE A 1097 8.73 23.76 39.19
N LEU A 1098 8.85 22.48 39.58
CA LEU A 1098 10.16 21.86 39.79
C LEU A 1098 10.90 21.64 38.46
N THR A 1099 12.22 21.85 38.47
CA THR A 1099 13.03 21.60 37.28
C THR A 1099 13.08 20.11 36.97
N PRO A 1100 13.25 19.69 35.69
CA PRO A 1100 13.39 18.29 35.33
C PRO A 1100 14.51 17.54 36.09
N GLU A 1101 15.53 18.27 36.54
CA GLU A 1101 16.69 17.73 37.28
C GLU A 1101 16.34 17.50 38.76
N ASP A 1102 15.61 18.42 39.39
CA ASP A 1102 15.06 18.23 40.75
C ASP A 1102 14.04 17.09 40.77
N VAL A 1103 13.18 16.98 39.74
CA VAL A 1103 12.19 15.90 39.65
C VAL A 1103 12.84 14.54 39.43
N ASP A 1104 13.87 14.42 38.60
CA ASP A 1104 14.63 13.16 38.47
C ASP A 1104 15.37 12.79 39.76
N LYS A 1105 15.92 13.78 40.48
CA LYS A 1105 16.54 13.60 41.81
C LYS A 1105 15.53 13.11 42.85
N MET A 1106 14.35 13.74 42.94
CA MET A 1106 13.27 13.35 43.85
C MET A 1106 12.64 11.99 43.50
N LEU A 1107 12.58 11.63 42.22
CA LEU A 1107 12.09 10.31 41.78
C LEU A 1107 13.16 9.20 41.81
N GLY A 1108 14.38 9.49 42.26
CA GLY A 1108 15.47 8.52 42.38
C GLY A 1108 15.96 7.98 41.04
N VAL A 1109 15.96 8.81 40.00
CA VAL A 1109 16.41 8.45 38.64
C VAL A 1109 17.89 8.79 38.50
N ALA A 1110 18.75 7.77 38.53
CA ALA A 1110 20.19 7.95 38.43
C ALA A 1110 20.60 8.64 37.11
N ALA A 1111 21.26 9.79 37.21
CA ALA A 1111 21.60 10.65 36.07
C ALA A 1111 22.58 9.97 35.09
N THR A 1112 22.06 9.46 33.97
CA THR A 1112 22.87 8.86 32.91
C THR A 1112 23.61 9.95 32.12
N LYS A 1113 24.91 10.14 32.42
CA LYS A 1113 25.80 11.13 31.77
C LYS A 1113 25.91 10.91 30.25
N LYS A 1114 24.96 11.44 29.48
CA LYS A 1114 25.05 11.57 28.02
C LYS A 1114 26.15 12.56 27.64
N ARG A 1115 27.35 12.05 27.35
CA ARG A 1115 28.41 12.80 26.66
C ARG A 1115 27.88 13.38 25.34
N ARG A 1116 27.51 14.66 25.33
CA ARG A 1116 27.26 15.43 24.10
C ARG A 1116 28.52 15.43 23.24
N LYS A 1117 28.46 14.77 22.08
CA LYS A 1117 29.57 14.70 21.12
C LYS A 1117 29.53 15.96 20.23
N LYS A 1118 30.28 17.02 20.59
CA LYS A 1118 30.50 18.17 19.69
C LYS A 1118 31.12 17.67 18.36
N PRO A 1119 30.77 18.22 17.20
CA PRO A 1119 31.48 17.94 15.95
C PRO A 1119 32.89 18.50 16.03
N GLN A 1120 33.90 17.69 15.71
CA GLN A 1120 35.27 18.16 15.53
C GLN A 1120 35.48 18.60 14.08
N GLY A 1121 35.37 19.91 13.83
CA GLY A 1121 36.17 20.52 12.77
C GLY A 1121 37.64 20.52 13.20
N LYS A 1122 38.55 20.12 12.32
CA LYS A 1122 40.00 20.29 12.55
C LYS A 1122 40.52 21.41 11.66
N GLY A 1123 40.84 22.54 12.29
CA GLY A 1123 41.71 23.57 11.75
C GLY A 1123 42.72 23.96 12.82
N GLN A 1124 44.00 23.76 12.55
CA GLN A 1124 45.14 24.26 13.32
C GLN A 1124 46.24 24.60 12.29
N GLY A 1125 46.96 25.72 12.37
CA GLY A 1125 46.76 26.92 13.20
C GLY A 1125 47.02 28.17 12.33
N SER A 1126 47.79 29.18 12.72
CA SER A 1126 48.48 29.47 14.00
C SER A 1126 49.06 30.88 13.93
N THR A 1127 48.82 31.76 14.91
CA THR A 1127 49.79 32.69 15.58
C THR A 1127 49.08 33.81 16.38
N THR A 1128 49.69 34.20 17.51
CA THR A 1128 49.69 35.52 18.22
C THR A 1128 48.49 36.49 18.12
N GLY A 1129 48.03 37.13 19.20
CA GLY A 1129 48.42 37.09 20.63
C GLY A 1129 48.04 38.39 21.38
N THR A 1130 48.01 38.38 22.73
CA THR A 1130 47.78 39.52 23.66
C THR A 1130 46.46 40.32 23.53
N GLY A 1131 45.81 40.80 24.60
CA GLY A 1131 46.10 40.68 26.04
C GLY A 1131 44.96 41.17 26.96
N THR A 1132 45.16 40.91 28.26
CA THR A 1132 44.40 41.27 29.48
C THR A 1132 43.90 42.73 29.56
N ILE A 1133 42.66 43.00 30.01
CA ILE A 1133 42.22 43.63 31.30
C ILE A 1133 40.68 43.90 31.22
N ALA A 1134 39.86 44.14 32.26
CA ALA A 1134 39.66 43.56 33.62
C ALA A 1134 39.16 44.62 34.65
N GLY A 1135 37.91 44.46 35.15
CA GLY A 1135 37.20 45.40 36.08
C GLY A 1135 36.23 46.35 35.35
N THR A 1136 35.23 47.00 35.99
CA THR A 1136 34.62 46.82 37.33
C THR A 1136 33.28 47.58 37.40
N ASP A 1137 32.33 47.06 38.18
CA ASP A 1137 31.29 47.69 39.03
C ASP A 1137 30.47 48.95 38.59
N ASP A 1138 29.15 48.80 38.73
CA ASP A 1138 28.12 49.70 39.31
C ASP A 1138 27.69 51.08 38.72
N ASN A 1139 26.35 51.21 38.74
CA ASN A 1139 25.49 52.39 38.98
C ASN A 1139 25.17 53.49 37.93
N ASP A 1140 23.84 53.61 37.72
CA ASP A 1140 22.98 54.81 37.76
C ASP A 1140 23.03 55.95 36.71
N ALA A 1141 21.81 56.33 36.33
CA ALA A 1141 21.29 57.67 36.00
C ALA A 1141 21.79 58.44 34.74
N ASP A 1142 20.87 58.50 33.77
CA ASP A 1142 20.28 59.72 33.17
C ASP A 1142 21.11 60.70 32.29
N ASP A 1143 20.32 61.37 31.43
CA ASP A 1143 20.52 62.59 30.64
C ASP A 1143 21.38 62.64 29.34
N ASP A 1144 20.73 63.28 28.35
CA ASP A 1144 21.12 63.94 27.09
C ASP A 1144 22.61 64.11 26.70
N GLY A 1145 22.86 64.13 25.37
CA GLY A 1145 23.96 64.94 24.82
C GLY A 1145 24.62 64.51 23.49
N SER A 1146 23.93 64.69 22.37
CA SER A 1146 24.45 65.25 21.08
C SER A 1146 25.91 65.01 20.59
N ASP A 1147 25.98 64.51 19.35
CA ASP A 1147 26.86 64.95 18.23
C ASP A 1147 28.31 64.42 18.02
N VAL A 1148 28.68 64.46 16.72
CA VAL A 1148 30.01 64.40 16.06
C VAL A 1148 30.66 63.03 15.76
N ASP A 1149 30.49 62.58 14.51
CA ASP A 1149 31.45 62.03 13.53
C ASP A 1149 32.69 61.21 13.99
N GLU A 1150 32.72 59.90 13.67
CA GLU A 1150 33.56 59.29 12.59
C GLU A 1150 33.12 57.86 12.22
#